data_AF-A0A2D5YVG5-F1
#
_entry.id   AF-A0A2D5YVG5-F1
#
_cell.length_a   1.000
_cell.length_b   1.000
_cell.length_c   1.000
_cell.angle_alpha   90.00
_cell.angle_beta   90.00
_cell.angle_gamma   90.00
#
_symmetry.space_group_name_H-M   'P 1'
#
loop_
_entity.id
_entity.type
_entity.pdbx_description
1 polymer ?
#
loop_
_entity_poly.entity_id
_entity_poly.type
_entity_poly.pdbx_seq_one_letter_code
_entity_poly.pdbx_strand_id
1 'polypeptide(L)'
;MSPPLHVTRFCQDTSLPPIAVRAKQFATITHPSDSPMSHPKRAPVVVNPVLLHPYERRYSLDGTWTFRLDPDDVGLAEQWFNHGTFPDDIQVPGTWQGQGFGTDDTETIWDFGLEARIYRATYTGTAWYAKRFKLPDALRATRAWINFGGVHPSAEVWLNGIKLGNHQAPFVPFSFEMTDVLAADADNILVVRVHEAARELGLSYSWQGNWSGLYRSVELTATGPSMIDRFWVHPDVDTHIMRIRARIDVAPSSIAPHVLRLNAQMIGSDAPPISFDAPVTPGDNTIDLPVPSPHLWSPDAPSLYRIDAVLIADGQISDCLSERVGFVKLTMRGHHFCINDGPYYMRGSCDHHSSPLTGCPDWDRETWRKNLATLRDYGYNWIRLLYAYNPEFYEAADEVGMLVQSEMGMLGGWGSHTVWHVYQWPQPMPDQHAALKYHWDYTVMRDVNHPSANLYCMSNELGDSTNHPRTAWQCYHDTKAIKPTAQIIWTDGGYNEHLPGDYVNHGAEFIDKTDKPVMQHEWRWWSSFPDVRQMDRFTGAMRPYAQEIAIEAARRHGIEHVLPQAAVNSQRLQYIEMKGKMEGLRRDNPRLAGVEHTNGTDLIASPQGIVDIFYQRKHADAPMWRQTMGDTVVLSSLDFDDRVLSSGDGIEIALSVSDFAHPPFSKPQLRWRFAAGADEIAVGDLTPAHEAFCTYAAGNIELSAPDVSAPAKATLHAALQEGERSVSNQWDVWLFPDTPAPPDDVAIYQRPQHTWLETVDKLPTVDAATLSASRNVQVLLTERVDQSVIDFARLGGRVILAASEGHVRTFRAKLGLTDAFYFFTPPANYPTYEDGQDGTIIADHPALGDFPHEGFADLQFFRMIRSAPPLDLEGLRLNQGDPIIRVMHCYPLSRPLAYLTECSLGAGSVIFCALDLNQSFPEARYLLTQLCTHAATGTPDPMMEMSAAAVDRLIHASRIP
;
A
#
# COMPACT_ATOMS: atom_id res chain seq x y z
N MET A 1 -6.63 24.85 48.85
CA MET A 1 -7.91 24.68 49.57
C MET A 1 -9.03 25.14 48.64
N SER A 2 -10.14 24.38 48.64
CA SER A 2 -11.35 24.49 47.81
C SER A 2 -11.28 23.84 46.40
N PRO A 3 -12.38 23.18 45.97
CA PRO A 3 -12.38 21.80 45.44
C PRO A 3 -12.93 21.68 44.00
N PRO A 4 -12.92 20.47 43.39
CA PRO A 4 -13.30 20.26 41.99
C PRO A 4 -14.81 20.10 41.81
N LEU A 5 -15.32 20.46 40.63
CA LEU A 5 -16.72 20.30 40.22
C LEU A 5 -16.85 19.20 39.15
N HIS A 6 -17.84 18.35 39.41
CA HIS A 6 -18.21 17.11 38.74
C HIS A 6 -18.59 17.27 37.27
N VAL A 7 -18.16 16.30 36.43
CA VAL A 7 -18.79 15.99 35.13
C VAL A 7 -19.57 14.69 35.30
N THR A 8 -20.88 14.80 35.12
CA THR A 8 -21.87 13.74 35.28
C THR A 8 -21.86 12.80 34.09
N ARG A 9 -21.64 11.50 34.34
CA ARG A 9 -21.93 10.41 33.39
C ARG A 9 -23.44 10.23 33.27
N PHE A 10 -23.95 10.12 32.04
CA PHE A 10 -25.20 9.42 31.77
C PHE A 10 -24.94 8.36 30.70
N CYS A 11 -25.13 7.11 31.10
CA CYS A 11 -25.14 5.92 30.25
C CYS A 11 -26.33 5.10 30.75
N GLN A 12 -27.32 4.86 29.89
CA GLN A 12 -28.27 3.75 29.87
C GLN A 12 -29.43 4.12 28.93
N ASP A 13 -29.50 3.52 27.75
CA ASP A 13 -30.49 2.49 27.41
C ASP A 13 -30.54 2.30 25.89
N THR A 14 -30.13 1.13 25.40
CA THR A 14 -30.78 0.46 24.26
C THR A 14 -30.39 -1.01 24.33
N SER A 15 -31.34 -1.81 24.80
CA SER A 15 -31.30 -3.26 24.84
C SER A 15 -31.52 -3.82 23.44
N LEU A 16 -30.50 -4.49 22.89
CA LEU A 16 -30.65 -5.48 21.83
C LEU A 16 -30.44 -6.88 22.44
N PRO A 17 -31.18 -7.91 21.99
CA PRO A 17 -31.12 -9.23 22.61
C PRO A 17 -29.79 -9.93 22.31
N PRO A 18 -29.28 -10.77 23.23
CA PRO A 18 -28.03 -11.47 23.01
C PRO A 18 -28.22 -12.56 21.95
N ILE A 19 -27.46 -12.46 20.86
CA ILE A 19 -27.19 -13.61 19.98
C ILE A 19 -26.39 -14.60 20.81
N ALA A 20 -26.98 -15.77 21.06
CA ALA A 20 -26.34 -16.85 21.79
C ALA A 20 -25.17 -17.43 20.97
N VAL A 21 -23.97 -16.87 21.15
CA VAL A 21 -22.72 -17.54 20.77
C VAL A 21 -22.55 -18.72 21.72
N ARG A 22 -22.78 -19.93 21.22
CA ARG A 22 -22.40 -21.16 21.93
C ARG A 22 -20.89 -21.14 22.12
N ALA A 23 -20.43 -20.83 23.34
CA ALA A 23 -19.07 -21.07 23.77
C ALA A 23 -18.78 -22.58 23.65
N LYS A 24 -18.11 -22.99 22.56
CA LYS A 24 -17.37 -24.25 22.56
C LYS A 24 -16.19 -24.05 23.51
N GLN A 25 -16.09 -24.93 24.51
CA GLN A 25 -14.95 -24.99 25.42
C GLN A 25 -13.67 -25.12 24.60
N PHE A 26 -12.87 -24.06 24.55
CA PHE A 26 -11.48 -24.16 24.14
C PHE A 26 -10.74 -24.91 25.25
N ALA A 27 -10.31 -26.12 24.94
CA ALA A 27 -9.47 -26.92 25.81
C ALA A 27 -8.15 -26.18 26.03
N THR A 28 -7.77 -26.06 27.29
CA THR A 28 -6.47 -25.55 27.74
C THR A 28 -5.38 -26.37 27.06
N ILE A 29 -4.55 -25.75 26.23
CA ILE A 29 -3.40 -26.39 25.58
C ILE A 29 -2.40 -26.75 26.69
N THR A 30 -2.45 -28.02 27.10
CA THR A 30 -1.37 -28.64 27.85
C THR A 30 -0.46 -29.27 26.82
N HIS A 31 0.83 -28.91 26.84
CA HIS A 31 1.84 -29.62 26.05
C HIS A 31 1.77 -31.11 26.41
N PRO A 32 1.39 -32.01 25.47
CA PRO A 32 1.49 -33.43 25.74
C PRO A 32 2.98 -33.76 25.81
N SER A 33 3.42 -34.33 26.92
CA SER A 33 4.71 -34.99 27.04
C SER A 33 4.89 -35.99 25.88
N ASP A 34 5.87 -35.74 25.01
CA ASP A 34 6.18 -36.57 23.85
C ASP A 34 6.58 -38.00 24.26
N SER A 35 6.05 -38.96 23.51
CA SER A 35 6.37 -40.39 23.49
C SER A 35 7.82 -40.63 22.98
N PRO A 36 8.49 -41.76 23.29
CA PRO A 36 9.96 -41.87 23.25
C PRO A 36 10.61 -42.04 21.86
N MET A 37 9.99 -41.55 20.78
CA MET A 37 10.64 -41.38 19.47
C MET A 37 10.32 -39.98 18.90
N SER A 38 10.69 -38.91 19.62
CA SER A 38 10.58 -37.56 19.06
C SER A 38 11.79 -37.26 18.18
N HIS A 39 11.58 -37.25 16.86
CA HIS A 39 12.58 -36.75 15.93
C HIS A 39 12.90 -35.29 16.23
N PRO A 40 14.16 -34.85 16.11
CA PRO A 40 14.51 -33.46 16.34
C PRO A 40 13.81 -32.58 15.31
N LYS A 41 12.96 -31.68 15.82
CA LYS A 41 12.39 -30.58 15.04
C LYS A 41 13.41 -29.44 14.98
N ARG A 42 13.70 -28.95 13.78
CA ARG A 42 14.46 -27.71 13.56
C ARG A 42 13.63 -26.72 12.74
N ALA A 43 13.98 -25.45 12.82
CA ALA A 43 13.43 -24.40 11.99
C ALA A 43 14.57 -23.92 11.08
N PRO A 44 14.70 -24.48 9.85
CA PRO A 44 15.82 -24.20 8.98
C PRO A 44 15.66 -22.82 8.37
N VAL A 45 16.68 -21.98 8.54
CA VAL A 45 16.69 -20.56 8.16
C VAL A 45 16.24 -20.38 6.71
N VAL A 46 16.79 -21.14 5.76
CA VAL A 46 16.40 -21.06 4.34
C VAL A 46 15.92 -22.40 3.79
N VAL A 47 14.75 -22.39 3.16
CA VAL A 47 14.25 -23.45 2.27
C VAL A 47 14.18 -22.84 0.88
N ASN A 48 14.56 -23.60 -0.16
CA ASN A 48 14.86 -23.07 -1.50
C ASN A 48 15.93 -21.97 -1.51
N PRO A 49 17.13 -22.20 -0.96
CA PRO A 49 18.17 -21.19 -1.08
C PRO A 49 18.46 -20.93 -2.56
N VAL A 50 18.55 -19.65 -2.92
CA VAL A 50 18.85 -19.23 -4.30
C VAL A 50 20.28 -19.64 -4.66
N LEU A 51 21.18 -19.62 -3.67
CA LEU A 51 22.54 -20.10 -3.80
C LEU A 51 22.68 -21.48 -3.17
N LEU A 52 22.89 -22.47 -4.03
CA LEU A 52 23.22 -23.82 -3.60
C LEU A 52 24.72 -24.02 -3.68
N HIS A 53 25.30 -24.56 -2.61
CA HIS A 53 26.64 -25.08 -2.69
C HIS A 53 26.63 -26.34 -3.59
N PRO A 54 27.60 -26.53 -4.51
CA PRO A 54 27.61 -27.67 -5.43
C PRO A 54 27.62 -29.07 -4.79
N TYR A 55 27.93 -29.14 -3.49
CA TYR A 55 27.96 -30.39 -2.72
C TYR A 55 26.74 -30.58 -1.82
N GLU A 56 25.79 -29.63 -1.81
CA GLU A 56 24.52 -29.82 -1.12
C GLU A 56 23.74 -30.97 -1.77
N ARG A 57 23.17 -31.83 -0.92
CA ARG A 57 22.31 -32.94 -1.37
C ARG A 57 20.88 -32.60 -1.05
N ARG A 58 20.16 -32.16 -2.07
CA ARG A 58 18.77 -31.71 -1.99
C ARG A 58 17.92 -32.39 -3.06
N TYR A 59 16.67 -32.69 -2.73
CA TYR A 59 15.71 -33.29 -3.64
C TYR A 59 14.32 -32.70 -3.41
N SER A 60 13.73 -32.09 -4.45
CA SER A 60 12.40 -31.49 -4.36
C SER A 60 11.29 -32.55 -4.36
N LEU A 61 10.28 -32.33 -3.53
CA LEU A 61 9.01 -33.08 -3.52
C LEU A 61 7.85 -32.26 -4.11
N ASP A 62 8.14 -31.12 -4.73
CA ASP A 62 7.15 -30.25 -5.35
C ASP A 62 6.39 -30.93 -6.49
N GLY A 63 5.41 -30.20 -7.04
CA GLY A 63 4.48 -30.66 -8.06
C GLY A 63 3.24 -31.30 -7.46
N THR A 64 2.76 -32.38 -8.07
CA THR A 64 1.45 -32.95 -7.73
C THR A 64 1.51 -33.85 -6.50
N TRP A 65 0.56 -33.65 -5.59
CA TRP A 65 0.30 -34.43 -4.38
C TRP A 65 -1.15 -34.89 -4.41
N THR A 66 -1.45 -36.05 -3.81
CA THR A 66 -2.86 -36.41 -3.60
C THR A 66 -3.42 -35.62 -2.42
N PHE A 67 -4.68 -35.22 -2.49
CA PHE A 67 -5.30 -34.23 -1.60
C PHE A 67 -6.74 -34.56 -1.21
N ARG A 68 -7.16 -34.09 -0.03
CA ARG A 68 -8.55 -34.12 0.42
C ARG A 68 -8.86 -33.04 1.45
N LEU A 69 -9.98 -32.33 1.28
CA LEU A 69 -10.57 -31.50 2.33
C LEU A 69 -11.24 -32.36 3.42
N ASP A 70 -11.14 -31.92 4.66
CA ASP A 70 -11.65 -32.59 5.87
C ASP A 70 -12.48 -31.60 6.71
N PRO A 71 -13.68 -31.21 6.24
CA PRO A 71 -14.52 -30.21 6.90
C PRO A 71 -14.98 -30.60 8.31
N ASP A 72 -15.05 -31.91 8.59
CA ASP A 72 -15.49 -32.46 9.88
C ASP A 72 -14.30 -32.91 10.77
N ASP A 73 -13.06 -32.71 10.29
CA ASP A 73 -11.81 -33.10 10.97
C ASP A 73 -11.76 -34.58 11.40
N VAL A 74 -12.29 -35.48 10.57
CA VAL A 74 -12.40 -36.92 10.88
C VAL A 74 -11.13 -37.70 10.57
N GLY A 75 -10.23 -37.16 9.76
CA GLY A 75 -9.06 -37.88 9.23
C GLY A 75 -8.08 -38.37 10.32
N LEU A 76 -8.02 -37.69 11.46
CA LEU A 76 -7.23 -38.14 12.62
C LEU A 76 -7.85 -39.39 13.26
N ALA A 77 -9.17 -39.39 13.45
CA ALA A 77 -9.90 -40.50 14.05
C ALA A 77 -9.90 -41.73 13.13
N GLU A 78 -10.01 -41.51 11.82
CA GLU A 78 -9.95 -42.55 10.79
C GLU A 78 -8.53 -42.94 10.38
N GLN A 79 -7.51 -42.33 10.98
CA GLN A 79 -6.10 -42.64 10.76
C GLN A 79 -5.63 -42.54 9.30
N TRP A 80 -6.07 -41.49 8.58
CA TRP A 80 -5.72 -41.28 7.17
C TRP A 80 -4.21 -41.19 6.91
N PHE A 81 -3.41 -40.85 7.93
CA PHE A 81 -1.95 -40.87 7.91
C PHE A 81 -1.33 -42.25 7.60
N ASN A 82 -2.08 -43.35 7.67
CA ASN A 82 -1.61 -44.69 7.31
C ASN A 82 -1.80 -45.05 5.83
N HIS A 83 -2.73 -44.41 5.12
CA HIS A 83 -3.12 -44.81 3.76
C HIS A 83 -2.35 -44.04 2.68
N GLY A 84 -2.13 -42.74 2.91
CA GLY A 84 -1.29 -41.88 2.07
C GLY A 84 -1.73 -41.79 0.61
N THR A 85 -3.03 -41.85 0.35
CA THR A 85 -3.63 -41.65 -0.97
C THR A 85 -5.02 -41.09 -0.78
N PHE A 86 -5.29 -39.99 -1.48
CA PHE A 86 -6.52 -39.21 -1.39
C PHE A 86 -7.16 -39.07 -2.79
N PRO A 87 -8.47 -38.75 -2.89
CA PRO A 87 -9.19 -38.78 -4.15
C PRO A 87 -8.81 -37.69 -5.16
N ASP A 88 -8.32 -36.54 -4.69
CA ASP A 88 -8.03 -35.38 -5.54
C ASP A 88 -6.52 -35.18 -5.70
N ASP A 89 -6.13 -34.33 -6.66
CA ASP A 89 -4.75 -33.91 -6.89
C ASP A 89 -4.59 -32.41 -6.63
N ILE A 90 -3.53 -32.01 -5.95
CA ILE A 90 -3.19 -30.60 -5.67
C ILE A 90 -1.72 -30.32 -6.04
N GLN A 91 -1.43 -29.10 -6.48
CA GLN A 91 -0.06 -28.64 -6.67
C GLN A 91 0.51 -28.06 -5.37
N VAL A 92 1.75 -28.46 -5.07
CA VAL A 92 2.58 -27.90 -4.00
C VAL A 92 3.86 -27.38 -4.65
N PRO A 93 4.26 -26.12 -4.42
CA PRO A 93 3.61 -25.12 -3.57
C PRO A 93 2.28 -24.56 -4.14
N GLY A 94 1.38 -24.16 -3.24
CA GLY A 94 0.16 -23.41 -3.59
C GLY A 94 -0.85 -23.33 -2.45
N THR A 95 -1.92 -22.55 -2.67
CA THR A 95 -3.08 -22.46 -1.78
C THR A 95 -4.22 -23.33 -2.29
N TRP A 96 -4.97 -23.98 -1.39
CA TRP A 96 -6.08 -24.83 -1.85
C TRP A 96 -7.27 -24.00 -2.34
N GLN A 97 -7.53 -22.83 -1.74
CA GLN A 97 -8.58 -21.90 -2.20
C GLN A 97 -8.26 -21.35 -3.59
N GLY A 98 -6.99 -20.99 -3.83
CA GLY A 98 -6.51 -20.53 -5.13
C GLY A 98 -6.59 -21.60 -6.23
N GLN A 99 -6.49 -22.88 -5.85
CA GLN A 99 -6.62 -24.03 -6.75
C GLN A 99 -8.08 -24.51 -6.92
N GLY A 100 -9.04 -23.89 -6.23
CA GLY A 100 -10.47 -24.17 -6.38
C GLY A 100 -11.06 -25.20 -5.41
N PHE A 101 -10.34 -25.56 -4.35
CA PHE A 101 -10.85 -26.46 -3.31
C PHE A 101 -11.63 -25.68 -2.25
N GLY A 102 -12.95 -25.90 -2.21
CA GLY A 102 -13.86 -25.25 -1.26
C GLY A 102 -15.27 -25.13 -1.83
N THR A 103 -15.99 -24.11 -1.40
CA THR A 103 -17.33 -23.74 -1.90
C THR A 103 -17.27 -22.47 -2.77
N ASP A 104 -18.41 -22.12 -3.35
CA ASP A 104 -18.62 -20.89 -4.12
C ASP A 104 -19.05 -19.70 -3.23
N ASP A 105 -19.05 -19.86 -1.90
CA ASP A 105 -19.52 -18.85 -0.94
C ASP A 105 -18.62 -17.59 -0.93
N THR A 106 -19.16 -16.48 -0.43
CA THR A 106 -18.37 -15.26 -0.18
C THR A 106 -17.74 -15.28 1.22
N GLU A 107 -16.71 -14.46 1.39
CA GLU A 107 -16.13 -14.13 2.68
C GLU A 107 -16.10 -12.61 2.87
N THR A 108 -16.05 -12.18 4.13
CA THR A 108 -15.94 -10.77 4.50
C THR A 108 -14.48 -10.34 4.52
N ILE A 109 -14.14 -9.31 3.74
CA ILE A 109 -12.88 -8.57 3.90
C ILE A 109 -13.10 -7.55 5.02
N TRP A 110 -12.61 -7.88 6.22
CA TRP A 110 -12.97 -7.19 7.46
C TRP A 110 -12.65 -5.69 7.46
N ASP A 111 -11.48 -5.31 6.95
CA ASP A 111 -11.04 -3.90 6.94
C ASP A 111 -11.88 -3.02 6.02
N PHE A 112 -12.49 -3.62 4.99
CA PHE A 112 -13.32 -2.92 4.02
C PHE A 112 -14.83 -3.16 4.23
N GLY A 113 -15.21 -4.15 5.04
CA GLY A 113 -16.61 -4.59 5.19
C GLY A 113 -17.22 -5.12 3.89
N LEU A 114 -16.39 -5.68 3.00
CA LEU A 114 -16.80 -6.15 1.67
C LEU A 114 -17.04 -7.65 1.67
N GLU A 115 -18.19 -8.06 1.13
CA GLU A 115 -18.49 -9.46 0.84
C GLU A 115 -18.02 -9.80 -0.56
N ALA A 116 -17.06 -10.73 -0.67
CA ALA A 116 -16.49 -11.11 -1.95
C ALA A 116 -16.07 -12.58 -1.97
N ARG A 117 -16.09 -13.19 -3.15
CA ARG A 117 -15.35 -14.43 -3.40
C ARG A 117 -13.98 -14.06 -3.92
N ILE A 118 -12.98 -14.11 -3.04
CA ILE A 118 -11.66 -13.52 -3.31
C ILE A 118 -10.77 -14.47 -4.10
N TYR A 119 -10.76 -15.74 -3.74
CA TYR A 119 -10.03 -16.80 -4.43
C TYR A 119 -10.93 -17.65 -5.33
N ARG A 120 -10.35 -18.63 -6.02
CA ARG A 120 -11.12 -19.59 -6.83
C ARG A 120 -12.09 -20.46 -6.03
N ALA A 121 -11.99 -20.54 -4.70
CA ALA A 121 -12.98 -21.16 -3.82
C ALA A 121 -12.85 -20.58 -2.41
N THR A 122 -13.87 -20.79 -1.58
CA THR A 122 -13.87 -20.37 -0.17
C THR A 122 -13.86 -21.59 0.74
N TYR A 123 -12.95 -21.61 1.72
CA TYR A 123 -12.87 -22.71 2.68
C TYR A 123 -12.12 -22.31 3.95
N THR A 124 -12.65 -22.76 5.09
CA THR A 124 -12.01 -22.69 6.41
C THR A 124 -12.13 -24.07 7.05
N GLY A 125 -11.01 -24.69 7.41
CA GLY A 125 -11.01 -26.05 7.96
C GLY A 125 -9.70 -26.80 7.78
N THR A 126 -9.79 -28.13 7.82
CA THR A 126 -8.63 -29.02 7.75
C THR A 126 -8.52 -29.62 6.35
N ALA A 127 -7.31 -29.88 5.87
CA ALA A 127 -7.09 -30.71 4.71
C ALA A 127 -5.86 -31.61 4.85
N TRP A 128 -5.81 -32.64 4.02
CA TRP A 128 -4.76 -33.65 4.03
C TRP A 128 -4.06 -33.74 2.68
N TYR A 129 -2.74 -33.84 2.75
CA TYR A 129 -1.84 -34.01 1.61
C TYR A 129 -1.09 -35.33 1.75
N ALA A 130 -0.87 -36.03 0.64
CA ALA A 130 0.04 -37.18 0.62
C ALA A 130 0.92 -37.23 -0.63
N LYS A 131 2.20 -37.55 -0.42
CA LYS A 131 3.21 -37.77 -1.47
C LYS A 131 3.89 -39.11 -1.27
N ARG A 132 3.97 -39.88 -2.37
CA ARG A 132 4.80 -41.08 -2.45
C ARG A 132 6.11 -40.75 -3.14
N PHE A 133 7.22 -41.23 -2.60
CA PHE A 133 8.53 -41.05 -3.22
C PHE A 133 9.46 -42.23 -2.90
N LYS A 134 10.41 -42.49 -3.81
CA LYS A 134 11.51 -43.43 -3.55
C LYS A 134 12.66 -42.68 -2.89
N LEU A 135 13.35 -43.32 -1.95
CA LEU A 135 14.54 -42.73 -1.34
C LEU A 135 15.60 -42.45 -2.42
N PRO A 136 15.96 -41.18 -2.68
CA PRO A 136 17.01 -40.87 -3.64
C PRO A 136 18.36 -41.39 -3.14
N ASP A 137 19.20 -41.89 -4.05
CA ASP A 137 20.48 -42.52 -3.68
C ASP A 137 21.41 -41.58 -2.91
N ALA A 138 21.34 -40.28 -3.18
CA ALA A 138 22.12 -39.25 -2.47
C ALA A 138 21.79 -39.16 -0.96
N LEU A 139 20.64 -39.65 -0.53
CA LEU A 139 20.20 -39.65 0.88
C LEU A 139 20.43 -41.00 1.60
N ARG A 140 21.00 -42.00 0.92
CA ARG A 140 21.31 -43.30 1.54
C ARG A 140 22.50 -43.17 2.48
N ALA A 141 22.41 -43.80 3.66
CA ALA A 141 23.46 -43.81 4.69
C ALA A 141 23.91 -42.40 5.16
N THR A 142 22.98 -41.44 5.14
CA THR A 142 23.18 -40.05 5.59
C THR A 142 22.14 -39.69 6.65
N ARG A 143 22.36 -38.58 7.38
CA ARG A 143 21.29 -37.96 8.16
C ARG A 143 20.35 -37.25 7.18
N ALA A 144 19.08 -37.65 7.16
CA ALA A 144 18.11 -37.19 6.19
C ALA A 144 17.03 -36.34 6.85
N TRP A 145 16.62 -35.27 6.19
CA TRP A 145 15.66 -34.30 6.70
C TRP A 145 14.56 -34.02 5.67
N ILE A 146 13.34 -33.85 6.15
CA ILE A 146 12.22 -33.30 5.38
C ILE A 146 12.05 -31.83 5.76
N ASN A 147 12.07 -30.94 4.77
CA ASN A 147 11.98 -29.49 4.96
C ASN A 147 10.72 -28.95 4.30
N PHE A 148 9.99 -28.11 5.04
CA PHE A 148 8.81 -27.38 4.58
C PHE A 148 9.13 -25.90 4.56
N GLY A 149 9.07 -25.28 3.38
CA GLY A 149 9.36 -23.86 3.22
C GLY A 149 8.33 -22.93 3.84
N GLY A 150 7.11 -23.43 4.04
CA GLY A 150 6.01 -22.66 4.60
C GLY A 150 4.71 -23.45 4.58
N VAL A 151 3.95 -23.32 5.67
CA VAL A 151 2.56 -23.77 5.77
C VAL A 151 1.73 -22.64 6.31
N HIS A 152 0.49 -22.55 5.86
CA HIS A 152 -0.51 -21.69 6.48
C HIS A 152 -1.79 -22.47 6.82
N PRO A 153 -2.28 -22.44 8.08
CA PRO A 153 -1.64 -21.85 9.25
C PRO A 153 -0.87 -22.87 10.12
N SER A 154 -1.14 -24.17 10.04
CA SER A 154 -0.48 -25.19 10.88
C SER A 154 -0.34 -26.53 10.17
N ALA A 155 0.62 -27.36 10.59
CA ALA A 155 0.86 -28.68 10.03
C ALA A 155 1.09 -29.76 11.10
N GLU A 156 0.61 -30.97 10.84
CA GLU A 156 1.09 -32.21 11.44
C GLU A 156 1.64 -33.13 10.35
N VAL A 157 2.76 -33.80 10.61
CA VAL A 157 3.51 -34.54 9.59
C VAL A 157 3.75 -35.98 10.03
N TRP A 158 3.50 -36.92 9.12
CA TRP A 158 3.79 -38.34 9.26
C TRP A 158 4.60 -38.86 8.09
N LEU A 159 5.50 -39.79 8.36
CA LEU A 159 6.22 -40.55 7.35
C LEU A 159 6.01 -42.05 7.63
N ASN A 160 5.52 -42.79 6.63
CA ASN A 160 5.26 -44.23 6.75
C ASN A 160 4.36 -44.59 7.96
N GLY A 161 3.38 -43.73 8.26
CA GLY A 161 2.47 -43.88 9.41
C GLY A 161 3.05 -43.43 10.76
N ILE A 162 4.34 -43.10 10.84
CA ILE A 162 5.00 -42.62 12.05
C ILE A 162 4.94 -41.10 12.10
N LYS A 163 4.42 -40.55 13.20
CA LYS A 163 4.33 -39.09 13.40
C LYS A 163 5.73 -38.51 13.61
N LEU A 164 6.13 -37.59 12.73
CA LEU A 164 7.39 -36.86 12.86
C LEU A 164 7.23 -35.67 13.82
N GLY A 165 6.09 -34.97 13.77
CA GLY A 165 5.82 -33.87 14.69
C GLY A 165 4.70 -32.92 14.24
N ASN A 166 4.65 -31.75 14.88
CA ASN A 166 3.68 -30.69 14.62
C ASN A 166 4.36 -29.32 14.46
N HIS A 167 3.68 -28.40 13.79
CA HIS A 167 4.13 -27.04 13.56
C HIS A 167 2.94 -26.06 13.55
N GLN A 168 3.04 -25.00 14.35
CA GLN A 168 1.98 -24.01 14.61
C GLN A 168 2.52 -22.58 14.47
N ALA A 169 3.48 -22.36 13.58
CA ALA A 169 4.11 -21.06 13.37
C ALA A 169 4.01 -20.62 11.89
N PRO A 170 2.87 -20.07 11.45
CA PRO A 170 2.71 -19.61 10.07
C PRO A 170 3.89 -18.73 9.62
N PHE A 171 4.26 -18.86 8.34
CA PHE A 171 5.44 -18.23 7.72
C PHE A 171 6.82 -18.70 8.16
N VAL A 172 6.91 -19.48 9.23
CA VAL A 172 8.19 -20.04 9.70
C VAL A 172 8.43 -21.40 9.03
N PRO A 173 9.49 -21.56 8.21
CA PRO A 173 9.87 -22.87 7.70
C PRO A 173 10.24 -23.83 8.85
N PHE A 174 10.04 -25.13 8.62
CA PHE A 174 10.30 -26.16 9.62
C PHE A 174 10.76 -27.46 8.97
N SER A 175 11.43 -28.30 9.75
CA SER A 175 11.89 -29.60 9.28
C SER A 175 12.03 -30.61 10.40
N PHE A 176 12.05 -31.87 10.00
CA PHE A 176 12.20 -33.03 10.89
C PHE A 176 13.29 -33.94 10.35
N GLU A 177 14.15 -34.44 11.23
CA GLU A 177 15.03 -35.55 10.87
C GLU A 177 14.18 -36.81 10.67
N MET A 178 14.42 -37.53 9.59
CA MET A 178 13.62 -38.70 9.19
C MET A 178 14.46 -39.96 8.98
N THR A 179 15.76 -39.90 9.30
CA THR A 179 16.77 -40.94 9.08
C THR A 179 16.27 -42.33 9.47
N ASP A 180 15.72 -42.49 10.69
CA ASP A 180 15.34 -43.78 11.25
C ASP A 180 13.97 -44.30 10.78
N VAL A 181 13.22 -43.51 10.02
CA VAL A 181 11.85 -43.83 9.56
C VAL A 181 11.81 -44.17 8.07
N LEU A 182 12.85 -43.78 7.32
CA LEU A 182 12.93 -43.99 5.89
C LEU A 182 12.98 -45.48 5.53
N ALA A 183 12.10 -45.89 4.63
CA ALA A 183 12.19 -47.18 3.97
C ALA A 183 13.22 -47.09 2.84
N ALA A 184 14.35 -47.80 2.97
CA ALA A 184 15.44 -47.74 2.00
C ALA A 184 15.08 -48.37 0.65
N ASP A 185 14.31 -49.45 0.66
CA ASP A 185 14.05 -50.29 -0.52
C ASP A 185 12.56 -50.38 -0.91
N ALA A 186 11.73 -49.49 -0.35
CA ALA A 186 10.31 -49.37 -0.66
C ALA A 186 9.92 -47.89 -0.86
N ASP A 187 8.70 -47.65 -1.35
CA ASP A 187 8.15 -46.31 -1.43
C ASP A 187 7.93 -45.75 -0.02
N ASN A 188 8.34 -44.49 0.17
CA ASN A 188 8.05 -43.72 1.36
C ASN A 188 6.77 -42.91 1.14
N ILE A 189 5.95 -42.84 2.18
CA ILE A 189 4.66 -42.16 2.17
C ILE A 189 4.72 -41.01 3.17
N LEU A 190 4.78 -39.79 2.66
CA LEU A 190 4.68 -38.57 3.45
C LEU A 190 3.23 -38.12 3.48
N VAL A 191 2.67 -37.93 4.69
CA VAL A 191 1.31 -37.40 4.89
C VAL A 191 1.38 -36.14 5.74
N VAL A 192 0.65 -35.11 5.33
CA VAL A 192 0.60 -33.82 6.02
C VAL A 192 -0.85 -33.42 6.23
N ARG A 193 -1.22 -33.14 7.48
CA ARG A 193 -2.50 -32.52 7.84
C ARG A 193 -2.26 -31.03 8.03
N VAL A 194 -2.97 -30.19 7.29
CA VAL A 194 -2.95 -28.73 7.47
C VAL A 194 -4.27 -28.29 8.09
N HIS A 195 -4.22 -27.47 9.14
CA HIS A 195 -5.39 -27.16 9.98
C HIS A 195 -5.30 -25.77 10.63
N GLU A 196 -6.39 -25.32 11.23
CA GLU A 196 -6.67 -23.92 11.63
C GLU A 196 -6.03 -23.43 12.95
N ALA A 197 -5.29 -24.26 13.69
CA ALA A 197 -4.99 -23.97 15.11
C ALA A 197 -4.18 -22.68 15.34
N ALA A 198 -3.30 -22.31 14.42
CA ALA A 198 -2.47 -21.11 14.52
C ALA A 198 -2.94 -19.97 13.58
N ARG A 199 -4.19 -20.00 13.10
CA ARG A 199 -4.70 -19.02 12.13
C ARG A 199 -4.50 -17.57 12.58
N GLU A 200 -4.79 -17.30 13.85
CA GLU A 200 -4.65 -15.96 14.45
C GLU A 200 -3.21 -15.45 14.47
N LEU A 201 -2.21 -16.36 14.50
CA LEU A 201 -0.79 -16.01 14.41
C LEU A 201 -0.33 -15.73 12.97
N GLY A 202 -1.17 -16.08 11.99
CA GLY A 202 -0.90 -15.91 10.58
C GLY A 202 -1.03 -14.48 10.11
N LEU A 203 -1.54 -13.56 10.95
CA LEU A 203 -1.63 -12.07 10.83
C LEU A 203 -2.08 -11.47 9.47
N SER A 204 -2.13 -12.22 8.38
CA SER A 204 -2.53 -11.87 7.01
C SER A 204 -4.00 -12.19 6.74
N TYR A 205 -4.72 -12.60 7.80
CA TYR A 205 -6.03 -13.22 7.72
C TYR A 205 -7.13 -12.30 7.16
N SER A 206 -7.00 -10.98 7.31
CA SER A 206 -8.14 -10.06 7.08
C SER A 206 -8.11 -9.24 5.80
N TRP A 207 -6.92 -8.97 5.23
CA TRP A 207 -6.79 -7.97 4.15
C TRP A 207 -7.09 -8.50 2.74
N GLN A 208 -6.85 -9.78 2.49
CA GLN A 208 -6.88 -10.35 1.13
C GLN A 208 -7.68 -11.65 1.02
N GLY A 209 -8.45 -12.00 2.05
CA GLY A 209 -9.22 -13.25 2.10
C GLY A 209 -8.48 -14.41 2.73
N ASN A 210 -9.24 -15.44 3.11
CA ASN A 210 -8.72 -16.61 3.80
C ASN A 210 -8.11 -17.64 2.84
N TRP A 211 -6.79 -17.83 2.92
CA TRP A 211 -6.06 -18.83 2.15
C TRP A 211 -5.31 -19.80 3.06
N SER A 212 -5.05 -21.04 2.62
CA SER A 212 -4.27 -22.01 3.39
C SER A 212 -3.66 -23.10 2.51
N GLY A 213 -2.66 -23.80 3.05
CA GLY A 213 -1.97 -24.88 2.37
C GLY A 213 -0.45 -24.86 2.54
N LEU A 214 0.19 -25.76 1.80
CA LEU A 214 1.65 -25.84 1.67
C LEU A 214 2.08 -24.85 0.56
N TYR A 215 2.26 -23.59 0.93
CA TYR A 215 2.42 -22.49 -0.01
C TYR A 215 3.89 -22.22 -0.42
N ARG A 216 4.84 -22.97 0.14
CA ARG A 216 6.26 -23.00 -0.30
C ARG A 216 6.74 -24.44 -0.42
N SER A 217 7.87 -24.61 -1.11
CA SER A 217 8.37 -25.93 -1.50
C SER A 217 8.61 -26.88 -0.33
N VAL A 218 8.54 -28.17 -0.66
CA VAL A 218 8.84 -29.27 0.24
C VAL A 218 10.04 -30.03 -0.31
N GLU A 219 11.10 -30.17 0.49
CA GLU A 219 12.38 -30.70 0.01
C GLU A 219 13.03 -31.66 0.99
N LEU A 220 13.71 -32.68 0.46
CA LEU A 220 14.58 -33.57 1.23
C LEU A 220 16.00 -33.02 1.22
N THR A 221 16.69 -33.04 2.36
CA THR A 221 18.13 -32.72 2.44
C THR A 221 18.91 -33.81 3.18
N ALA A 222 20.17 -34.01 2.81
CA ALA A 222 21.06 -34.99 3.45
C ALA A 222 22.41 -34.43 3.87
N THR A 223 22.77 -34.65 5.14
CA THR A 223 24.07 -34.31 5.72
C THR A 223 24.83 -35.58 6.11
N GLY A 224 26.14 -35.46 6.29
CA GLY A 224 26.96 -36.45 6.97
C GLY A 224 26.62 -36.53 8.47
N PRO A 225 27.45 -37.23 9.26
CA PRO A 225 27.23 -37.38 10.70
C PRO A 225 27.20 -36.04 11.46
N SER A 226 27.94 -35.04 10.97
CA SER A 226 27.94 -33.69 11.53
C SER A 226 27.35 -32.68 10.55
N MET A 227 26.75 -31.61 11.07
CA MET A 227 26.10 -30.59 10.26
C MET A 227 26.30 -29.18 10.81
N ILE A 228 26.10 -28.19 9.94
CA ILE A 228 26.07 -26.78 10.30
C ILE A 228 24.61 -26.47 10.70
N ASP A 229 24.35 -26.38 12.00
CA ASP A 229 23.00 -26.09 12.54
C ASP A 229 22.64 -24.62 12.42
N ARG A 230 23.64 -23.74 12.53
CA ARG A 230 23.48 -22.29 12.39
C ARG A 230 24.71 -21.67 11.76
N PHE A 231 24.51 -20.71 10.87
CA PHE A 231 25.59 -19.97 10.23
C PHE A 231 25.21 -18.50 10.04
N TRP A 232 25.70 -17.67 10.94
CA TRP A 232 25.47 -16.22 10.90
C TRP A 232 26.75 -15.49 10.56
N VAL A 233 26.66 -14.52 9.67
CA VAL A 233 27.77 -13.67 9.28
C VAL A 233 27.42 -12.23 9.63
N HIS A 234 28.30 -11.59 10.39
CA HIS A 234 28.19 -10.17 10.75
C HIS A 234 29.36 -9.41 10.13
N PRO A 235 29.21 -8.90 8.89
CA PRO A 235 30.17 -8.00 8.29
C PRO A 235 30.22 -6.67 9.07
N ASP A 236 31.42 -6.23 9.43
CA ASP A 236 31.66 -4.98 10.13
C ASP A 236 32.46 -4.03 9.23
N VAL A 237 31.84 -2.88 8.91
CA VAL A 237 32.38 -1.89 7.98
C VAL A 237 33.64 -1.22 8.52
N ASP A 238 33.75 -0.98 9.83
CA ASP A 238 34.85 -0.21 10.41
C ASP A 238 36.11 -1.06 10.60
N THR A 239 35.93 -2.34 10.92
CA THR A 239 37.03 -3.29 11.15
C THR A 239 37.42 -4.09 9.92
N HIS A 240 36.59 -4.08 8.87
CA HIS A 240 36.75 -4.91 7.67
C HIS A 240 36.80 -6.42 7.95
N ILE A 241 36.04 -6.87 8.95
CA ILE A 241 35.95 -8.27 9.37
C ILE A 241 34.53 -8.78 9.16
N MET A 242 34.41 -9.96 8.57
CA MET A 242 33.19 -10.76 8.64
C MET A 242 33.29 -11.68 9.86
N ARG A 243 32.56 -11.36 10.93
CA ARG A 243 32.48 -12.22 12.12
C ARG A 243 31.43 -13.30 11.92
N ILE A 244 31.87 -14.55 11.85
CA ILE A 244 31.02 -15.71 11.62
C ILE A 244 30.72 -16.39 12.96
N ARG A 245 29.43 -16.55 13.27
CA ARG A 245 28.95 -17.33 14.41
C ARG A 245 28.30 -18.61 13.89
N ALA A 246 29.01 -19.72 14.01
CA ALA A 246 28.57 -21.02 13.52
C ALA A 246 28.25 -21.96 14.68
N ARG A 247 27.12 -22.68 14.62
CA ARG A 247 26.82 -23.78 15.53
C ARG A 247 26.97 -25.10 14.80
N ILE A 248 27.80 -25.98 15.33
CA ILE A 248 28.08 -27.29 14.74
C ILE A 248 27.39 -28.37 15.58
N ASP A 249 26.48 -29.11 14.96
CA ASP A 249 25.90 -30.33 15.51
C ASP A 249 26.73 -31.53 15.07
N VAL A 250 27.15 -32.37 16.01
CA VAL A 250 28.06 -33.48 15.78
C VAL A 250 27.43 -34.76 16.31
N ALA A 251 27.20 -35.73 15.45
CA ALA A 251 26.73 -37.04 15.89
C ALA A 251 27.73 -37.67 16.87
N PRO A 252 27.27 -38.40 17.91
CA PRO A 252 28.15 -39.08 18.86
C PRO A 252 29.16 -40.04 18.23
N SER A 253 28.88 -40.54 17.03
CA SER A 253 29.77 -41.41 16.25
C SER A 253 30.95 -40.67 15.58
N SER A 254 30.91 -39.34 15.50
CA SER A 254 31.94 -38.52 14.86
C SER A 254 32.93 -37.97 15.87
N ILE A 255 34.04 -38.69 16.08
CA ILE A 255 35.10 -38.33 17.05
C ILE A 255 36.30 -37.57 16.43
N ALA A 256 36.32 -37.41 15.11
CA ALA A 256 37.40 -36.76 14.39
C ALA A 256 37.40 -35.24 14.58
N PRO A 257 38.54 -34.54 14.41
CA PRO A 257 38.58 -33.09 14.36
C PRO A 257 37.76 -32.55 13.18
N HIS A 258 36.95 -31.53 13.44
CA HIS A 258 36.16 -30.83 12.42
C HIS A 258 36.85 -29.55 11.98
N VAL A 259 36.82 -29.28 10.68
CA VAL A 259 37.29 -28.02 10.09
C VAL A 259 36.15 -27.40 9.30
N LEU A 260 35.87 -26.13 9.55
CA LEU A 260 34.99 -25.32 8.72
C LEU A 260 35.85 -24.55 7.71
N ARG A 261 35.80 -24.96 6.45
CA ARG A 261 36.43 -24.25 5.34
C ARG A 261 35.48 -23.18 4.82
N LEU A 262 35.97 -21.95 4.77
CA LEU A 262 35.24 -20.77 4.31
C LEU A 262 35.88 -20.23 3.04
N ASN A 263 35.07 -19.91 2.03
CA ASN A 263 35.51 -19.17 0.86
C ASN A 263 34.58 -17.98 0.63
N ALA A 264 35.09 -16.76 0.78
CA ALA A 264 34.35 -15.54 0.49
C ALA A 264 34.74 -14.98 -0.89
N GLN A 265 33.77 -14.84 -1.79
CA GLN A 265 33.94 -14.30 -3.14
C GLN A 265 33.04 -13.08 -3.33
N MET A 266 33.60 -11.96 -3.80
CA MET A 266 32.78 -10.84 -4.25
C MET A 266 32.06 -11.23 -5.54
N ILE A 267 30.72 -11.09 -5.55
CA ILE A 267 29.90 -11.42 -6.72
C ILE A 267 30.20 -10.43 -7.85
N GLY A 268 30.42 -10.93 -9.06
CA GLY A 268 30.76 -10.12 -10.23
C GLY A 268 32.23 -9.68 -10.32
N SER A 269 33.10 -10.13 -9.41
CA SER A 269 34.53 -9.86 -9.43
C SER A 269 35.34 -11.10 -9.88
N ASP A 270 36.40 -10.86 -10.67
CA ASP A 270 37.37 -11.88 -11.09
C ASP A 270 38.49 -12.11 -10.05
N ALA A 271 38.51 -11.33 -8.95
CA ALA A 271 39.49 -11.51 -7.89
C ALA A 271 39.35 -12.91 -7.24
N PRO A 272 40.46 -13.54 -6.82
CA PRO A 272 40.39 -14.85 -6.17
C PRO A 272 39.65 -14.77 -4.84
N PRO A 273 38.94 -15.84 -4.43
CA PRO A 273 38.22 -15.88 -3.17
C PRO A 273 39.18 -15.84 -1.99
N ILE A 274 38.71 -15.28 -0.87
CA ILE A 274 39.40 -15.33 0.41
C ILE A 274 39.07 -16.67 1.06
N SER A 275 40.06 -17.57 1.13
CA SER A 275 39.92 -18.89 1.75
C SER A 275 40.45 -18.91 3.19
N PHE A 276 39.71 -19.53 4.10
CA PHE A 276 40.08 -19.68 5.50
C PHE A 276 39.61 -21.02 6.06
N ASP A 277 40.52 -21.80 6.66
CA ASP A 277 40.20 -23.06 7.34
C ASP A 277 40.21 -22.84 8.85
N ALA A 278 39.05 -22.99 9.49
CA ALA A 278 38.89 -22.82 10.93
C ALA A 278 38.66 -24.18 11.62
N PRO A 279 39.46 -24.56 12.63
CA PRO A 279 39.09 -25.69 13.49
C PRO A 279 37.82 -25.34 14.26
N VAL A 280 36.86 -26.27 14.34
CA VAL A 280 35.59 -26.07 15.04
C VAL A 280 35.31 -27.22 16.00
N THR A 281 34.57 -26.93 17.07
CA THR A 281 34.12 -27.89 18.08
C THR A 281 32.61 -28.02 18.09
N PRO A 282 32.02 -29.11 18.64
CA PRO A 282 30.58 -29.19 18.85
C PRO A 282 30.04 -27.98 19.62
N GLY A 283 28.91 -27.42 19.19
CA GLY A 283 28.33 -26.21 19.78
C GLY A 283 28.71 -24.92 19.04
N ASP A 284 28.74 -23.81 19.77
CA ASP A 284 28.92 -22.47 19.21
C ASP A 284 30.40 -22.12 18.98
N ASN A 285 30.71 -21.62 17.79
CA ASN A 285 32.04 -21.21 17.35
C ASN A 285 31.98 -19.77 16.83
N THR A 286 33.03 -18.98 17.07
CA THR A 286 33.21 -17.64 16.50
C THR A 286 34.49 -17.59 15.68
N ILE A 287 34.39 -17.15 14.43
CA ILE A 287 35.49 -17.09 13.46
C ILE A 287 35.51 -15.69 12.86
N ASP A 288 36.65 -15.02 12.89
CA ASP A 288 36.82 -13.70 12.27
C ASP A 288 37.53 -13.88 10.92
N LEU A 289 36.84 -13.53 9.83
CA LEU A 289 37.36 -13.57 8.45
C LEU A 289 37.68 -12.14 7.98
N PRO A 290 38.96 -11.75 7.87
CA PRO A 290 39.33 -10.43 7.36
C PRO A 290 39.04 -10.30 5.86
N VAL A 291 38.44 -9.18 5.45
CA VAL A 291 38.18 -8.84 4.04
C VAL A 291 38.82 -7.50 3.73
N PRO A 292 40.06 -7.46 3.21
CA PRO A 292 40.75 -6.20 2.95
C PRO A 292 39.98 -5.33 1.93
N SER A 293 39.78 -4.05 2.27
CA SER A 293 39.12 -3.06 1.40
C SER A 293 37.75 -3.54 0.88
N PRO A 294 36.79 -3.83 1.78
CA PRO A 294 35.50 -4.37 1.37
C PRO A 294 34.70 -3.36 0.56
N HIS A 295 33.99 -3.85 -0.46
CA HIS A 295 33.00 -3.05 -1.17
C HIS A 295 31.72 -3.01 -0.34
N LEU A 296 31.26 -1.80 -0.04
CA LEU A 296 30.09 -1.60 0.81
C LEU A 296 28.80 -1.81 0.03
N TRP A 297 27.80 -2.36 0.71
CA TRP A 297 26.43 -2.46 0.23
C TRP A 297 25.67 -1.19 0.60
N SER A 298 24.91 -0.65 -0.36
CA SER A 298 23.86 0.33 -0.15
C SER A 298 22.76 0.12 -1.20
N PRO A 299 21.57 0.73 -1.05
CA PRO A 299 20.55 0.68 -2.08
C PRO A 299 21.03 1.10 -3.48
N ASP A 300 21.97 2.03 -3.56
CA ASP A 300 22.49 2.56 -4.83
C ASP A 300 23.73 1.81 -5.34
N ALA A 301 24.39 1.04 -4.47
CA ALA A 301 25.53 0.18 -4.79
C ALA A 301 25.40 -1.16 -4.04
N PRO A 302 24.56 -2.09 -4.53
CA PRO A 302 24.26 -3.35 -3.83
C PRO A 302 25.39 -4.38 -3.96
N SER A 303 26.59 -4.05 -3.47
CA SER A 303 27.76 -4.94 -3.49
C SER A 303 27.55 -6.14 -2.57
N LEU A 304 27.65 -7.35 -3.12
CA LEU A 304 27.39 -8.60 -2.39
C LEU A 304 28.58 -9.56 -2.46
N TYR A 305 28.74 -10.34 -1.40
CA TYR A 305 29.70 -11.44 -1.30
C TYR A 305 28.95 -12.76 -1.15
N ARG A 306 29.42 -13.80 -1.83
CA ARG A 306 29.04 -15.19 -1.59
C ARG A 306 30.06 -15.81 -0.62
N ILE A 307 29.57 -16.44 0.43
CA ILE A 307 30.38 -17.22 1.38
C ILE A 307 30.00 -18.69 1.26
N ASP A 308 30.96 -19.51 0.85
CA ASP A 308 30.83 -20.96 0.84
C ASP A 308 31.41 -21.53 2.13
N ALA A 309 30.58 -22.23 2.90
CA ALA A 309 30.96 -22.90 4.13
C ALA A 309 30.92 -24.42 3.93
N VAL A 310 32.04 -25.10 4.16
CA VAL A 310 32.18 -26.55 4.00
C VAL A 310 32.69 -27.15 5.31
N LEU A 311 31.85 -27.91 6.00
CA LEU A 311 32.21 -28.65 7.20
C LEU A 311 32.86 -29.98 6.82
N ILE A 312 34.11 -30.16 7.22
CA ILE A 312 34.94 -31.31 6.92
C ILE A 312 35.17 -32.12 8.19
N ALA A 313 34.92 -33.43 8.13
CA ALA A 313 35.21 -34.41 9.17
C ALA A 313 35.91 -35.62 8.54
N ASP A 314 36.98 -36.14 9.14
CA ASP A 314 37.77 -37.26 8.60
C ASP A 314 38.25 -37.06 7.14
N GLY A 315 38.51 -35.81 6.76
CA GLY A 315 38.90 -35.45 5.38
C GLY A 315 37.77 -35.56 4.34
N GLN A 316 36.53 -35.81 4.77
CA GLN A 316 35.33 -35.86 3.93
C GLN A 316 34.39 -34.69 4.24
N ILE A 317 33.60 -34.29 3.25
CA ILE A 317 32.58 -33.25 3.43
C ILE A 317 31.42 -33.86 4.21
N SER A 318 31.18 -33.32 5.40
CA SER A 318 30.03 -33.70 6.23
C SER A 318 28.81 -32.83 5.88
N ASP A 319 29.00 -31.52 5.72
CA ASP A 319 27.91 -30.61 5.38
C ASP A 319 28.44 -29.36 4.66
N CYS A 320 27.58 -28.66 3.93
CA CYS A 320 27.94 -27.41 3.28
C CYS A 320 26.72 -26.54 3.01
N LEU A 321 26.96 -25.23 2.92
CA LEU A 321 25.97 -24.24 2.52
C LEU A 321 26.66 -23.03 1.87
N SER A 322 25.87 -22.25 1.14
CA SER A 322 26.30 -20.96 0.56
C SER A 322 25.39 -19.85 1.06
N GLU A 323 25.96 -18.72 1.46
CA GLU A 323 25.21 -17.55 1.94
C GLU A 323 25.63 -16.29 1.19
N ARG A 324 24.70 -15.34 1.09
CA ARG A 324 24.97 -13.99 0.59
C ARG A 324 25.03 -13.00 1.73
N VAL A 325 25.99 -12.10 1.66
CA VAL A 325 26.20 -11.06 2.66
C VAL A 325 26.67 -9.76 2.03
N GLY A 326 26.51 -8.64 2.74
CA GLY A 326 27.03 -7.34 2.33
C GLY A 326 27.56 -6.55 3.52
N PHE A 327 28.57 -5.72 3.28
CA PHE A 327 29.08 -4.77 4.28
C PHE A 327 28.18 -3.53 4.30
N VAL A 328 27.33 -3.40 5.32
CA VAL A 328 26.46 -2.24 5.49
C VAL A 328 26.50 -1.76 6.94
N LYS A 329 26.56 -0.44 7.12
CA LYS A 329 26.49 0.21 8.42
C LYS A 329 25.35 1.21 8.45
N LEU A 330 24.37 0.98 9.32
CA LEU A 330 23.27 1.91 9.56
C LEU A 330 23.52 2.65 10.87
N THR A 331 23.42 3.98 10.85
CA THR A 331 23.58 4.81 12.05
C THR A 331 22.58 5.95 12.05
N MET A 332 22.16 6.39 13.23
CA MET A 332 21.33 7.58 13.41
C MET A 332 22.19 8.72 13.95
N ARG A 333 22.23 9.86 13.25
CA ARG A 333 23.04 11.02 13.61
C ARG A 333 22.16 12.26 13.66
N GLY A 334 21.69 12.60 14.85
CA GLY A 334 20.62 13.60 15.01
C GLY A 334 19.41 13.18 14.18
N HIS A 335 18.87 14.11 13.40
CA HIS A 335 17.72 13.84 12.52
C HIS A 335 18.06 13.09 11.22
N HIS A 336 19.31 12.68 11.00
CA HIS A 336 19.67 11.91 9.81
C HIS A 336 19.69 10.41 10.09
N PHE A 337 18.98 9.68 9.24
CA PHE A 337 19.26 8.27 8.98
C PHE A 337 20.50 8.20 8.09
N CYS A 338 21.49 7.38 8.44
CA CYS A 338 22.72 7.27 7.65
C CYS A 338 22.99 5.83 7.20
N ILE A 339 23.45 5.68 5.97
CA ILE A 339 23.98 4.43 5.40
C ILE A 339 25.46 4.64 5.10
N ASN A 340 26.31 3.75 5.62
CA ASN A 340 27.77 3.80 5.48
C ASN A 340 28.32 5.19 5.84
N ASP A 341 27.86 5.72 6.98
CA ASP A 341 28.22 7.02 7.56
C ASP A 341 27.77 8.28 6.77
N GLY A 342 27.03 8.13 5.67
CA GLY A 342 26.42 9.23 4.90
C GLY A 342 24.91 9.37 5.16
N PRO A 343 24.37 10.61 5.33
CA PRO A 343 22.92 10.83 5.45
C PRO A 343 22.15 10.32 4.24
N TYR A 344 20.97 9.72 4.46
CA TYR A 344 20.16 9.11 3.41
C TYR A 344 18.69 9.45 3.64
N TYR A 345 17.98 9.86 2.59
CA TYR A 345 16.53 10.12 2.66
C TYR A 345 15.76 8.83 2.35
N MET A 346 15.02 8.33 3.33
CA MET A 346 14.25 7.09 3.21
C MET A 346 13.00 7.33 2.36
N ARG A 347 12.85 6.61 1.26
CA ARG A 347 11.75 6.70 0.31
C ARG A 347 11.05 5.36 0.28
N GLY A 348 10.08 5.23 1.17
CA GLY A 348 9.39 4.00 1.52
C GLY A 348 8.15 3.75 0.67
N SER A 349 7.85 2.47 0.47
CA SER A 349 6.53 1.93 0.13
C SER A 349 6.14 0.89 1.17
N CYS A 350 4.86 0.53 1.23
CA CYS A 350 4.41 -0.66 1.95
C CYS A 350 4.06 -1.82 0.99
N ASP A 351 4.21 -3.07 1.43
CA ASP A 351 3.77 -4.28 0.70
C ASP A 351 3.01 -5.24 1.62
N HIS A 352 1.86 -5.72 1.14
CA HIS A 352 0.86 -6.48 1.89
C HIS A 352 0.89 -7.99 1.64
N HIS A 353 1.91 -8.50 0.96
CA HIS A 353 2.18 -9.93 0.78
C HIS A 353 1.16 -10.57 -0.17
N SER A 354 0.66 -9.75 -1.11
CA SER A 354 -0.33 -10.13 -2.11
C SER A 354 0.32 -10.57 -3.41
N SER A 355 -0.18 -11.68 -3.95
CA SER A 355 0.04 -12.01 -5.36
C SER A 355 -1.27 -12.47 -5.97
N PRO A 356 -1.80 -11.77 -6.99
CA PRO A 356 -2.99 -12.24 -7.70
C PRO A 356 -2.80 -13.61 -8.34
N LEU A 357 -1.55 -13.97 -8.65
CA LEU A 357 -1.23 -15.20 -9.37
C LEU A 357 -1.17 -16.41 -8.43
N THR A 358 -0.53 -16.28 -7.27
CA THR A 358 -0.36 -17.40 -6.32
C THR A 358 -1.36 -17.37 -5.18
N GLY A 359 -1.95 -16.21 -4.89
CA GLY A 359 -2.95 -15.99 -3.84
C GLY A 359 -2.36 -16.05 -2.44
N CYS A 360 -1.05 -15.98 -2.35
CA CYS A 360 -0.25 -15.99 -1.14
C CYS A 360 1.10 -15.32 -1.47
N PRO A 361 2.08 -15.35 -0.58
CA PRO A 361 3.43 -14.90 -0.90
C PRO A 361 4.00 -15.63 -2.12
N ASP A 362 4.54 -14.89 -3.10
CA ASP A 362 5.22 -15.52 -4.23
C ASP A 362 6.49 -16.23 -3.74
N TRP A 363 6.66 -17.49 -4.16
CA TRP A 363 7.84 -18.30 -3.87
C TRP A 363 8.87 -18.25 -5.01
N ASP A 364 8.63 -17.47 -6.07
CA ASP A 364 9.58 -17.24 -7.15
C ASP A 364 10.39 -15.96 -6.91
N ARG A 365 11.69 -16.15 -6.70
CA ARG A 365 12.64 -15.05 -6.47
C ARG A 365 12.77 -14.11 -7.67
N GLU A 366 12.68 -14.62 -8.90
CA GLU A 366 12.84 -13.79 -10.10
C GLU A 366 11.65 -12.84 -10.28
N THR A 367 10.45 -13.27 -9.90
CA THR A 367 9.27 -12.42 -9.80
C THR A 367 9.49 -11.28 -8.82
N TRP A 368 9.96 -11.56 -7.60
CA TRP A 368 10.31 -10.52 -6.62
C TRP A 368 11.38 -9.56 -7.13
N ARG A 369 12.43 -10.08 -7.79
CA ARG A 369 13.51 -9.25 -8.35
C ARG A 369 12.96 -8.23 -9.35
N LYS A 370 12.04 -8.63 -10.25
CA LYS A 370 11.41 -7.72 -11.22
C LYS A 370 10.50 -6.70 -10.55
N ASN A 371 9.69 -7.13 -9.59
CA ASN A 371 8.77 -6.29 -8.85
C ASN A 371 9.52 -5.20 -8.06
N LEU A 372 10.53 -5.59 -7.29
CA LEU A 372 11.35 -4.67 -6.52
C LEU A 372 12.21 -3.76 -7.41
N ALA A 373 12.72 -4.25 -8.55
CA ALA A 373 13.43 -3.42 -9.50
C ALA A 373 12.52 -2.33 -10.09
N THR A 374 11.26 -2.65 -10.35
CA THR A 374 10.27 -1.65 -10.80
C THR A 374 10.09 -0.56 -9.74
N LEU A 375 9.98 -0.92 -8.46
CA LEU A 375 9.90 0.08 -7.39
C LEU A 375 11.19 0.91 -7.26
N ARG A 376 12.37 0.31 -7.42
CA ARG A 376 13.64 1.06 -7.47
C ARG A 376 13.66 2.06 -8.61
N ASP A 377 13.19 1.68 -9.80
CA ASP A 377 13.10 2.59 -10.94
C ASP A 377 12.22 3.79 -10.58
N TYR A 378 11.11 3.60 -9.88
CA TYR A 378 10.24 4.69 -9.40
C TYR A 378 10.85 5.54 -8.27
N GLY A 379 12.04 5.20 -7.75
CA GLY A 379 12.78 6.00 -6.78
C GLY A 379 12.68 5.53 -5.32
N TYR A 380 11.89 4.48 -5.05
CA TYR A 380 11.82 3.85 -3.72
C TYR A 380 13.16 3.21 -3.37
N ASN A 381 13.58 3.26 -2.10
CA ASN A 381 14.81 2.65 -1.59
C ASN A 381 14.60 1.86 -0.29
N TRP A 382 13.37 1.87 0.21
CA TRP A 382 12.92 1.21 1.41
C TRP A 382 11.53 0.61 1.16
N ILE A 383 11.28 -0.57 1.72
CA ILE A 383 9.97 -1.20 1.74
C ILE A 383 9.64 -1.67 3.16
N ARG A 384 8.47 -1.29 3.65
CA ARG A 384 7.87 -1.82 4.87
C ARG A 384 7.00 -3.00 4.52
N LEU A 385 7.16 -4.07 5.28
CA LEU A 385 6.37 -5.29 5.14
C LEU A 385 5.48 -5.39 6.37
N LEU A 386 4.17 -5.53 6.18
CA LEU A 386 3.25 -5.73 7.31
C LEU A 386 3.38 -7.12 7.97
N TYR A 387 4.21 -8.00 7.36
CA TYR A 387 4.54 -9.34 7.81
C TYR A 387 6.01 -9.67 7.51
N ALA A 388 6.53 -10.73 8.12
CA ALA A 388 7.80 -11.31 7.66
C ALA A 388 7.58 -12.10 6.36
N TYR A 389 8.31 -11.74 5.30
CA TYR A 389 8.19 -12.39 3.99
C TYR A 389 9.04 -13.64 3.91
N ASN A 390 8.93 -14.37 2.82
CA ASN A 390 9.80 -15.50 2.52
C ASN A 390 11.22 -15.05 2.09
N PRO A 391 12.27 -15.88 2.31
CA PRO A 391 13.65 -15.58 1.97
C PRO A 391 13.89 -15.08 0.52
N GLU A 392 13.11 -15.58 -0.45
CA GLU A 392 13.23 -15.16 -1.85
C GLU A 392 13.04 -13.65 -2.04
N PHE A 393 12.21 -13.01 -1.21
CA PHE A 393 12.01 -11.57 -1.19
C PHE A 393 13.28 -10.83 -0.76
N TYR A 394 13.92 -11.26 0.34
CA TYR A 394 15.13 -10.62 0.86
C TYR A 394 16.33 -10.82 -0.07
N GLU A 395 16.42 -12.00 -0.70
CA GLU A 395 17.41 -12.27 -1.76
C GLU A 395 17.19 -11.39 -3.01
N ALA A 396 15.94 -11.06 -3.32
CA ALA A 396 15.61 -10.06 -4.35
C ALA A 396 16.01 -8.65 -3.91
N ALA A 397 15.66 -8.26 -2.69
CA ALA A 397 15.95 -6.94 -2.11
C ALA A 397 17.46 -6.67 -2.00
N ASP A 398 18.24 -7.67 -1.61
CA ASP A 398 19.70 -7.58 -1.50
C ASP A 398 20.36 -7.24 -2.84
N GLU A 399 19.98 -7.94 -3.92
CA GLU A 399 20.55 -7.70 -5.26
C GLU A 399 20.07 -6.39 -5.89
N VAL A 400 18.79 -6.07 -5.71
CA VAL A 400 18.15 -4.89 -6.29
C VAL A 400 18.56 -3.60 -5.55
N GLY A 401 19.01 -3.73 -4.30
CA GLY A 401 19.35 -2.60 -3.45
C GLY A 401 18.11 -1.94 -2.84
N MET A 402 17.31 -2.69 -2.10
CA MET A 402 16.13 -2.20 -1.36
C MET A 402 16.32 -2.49 0.13
N LEU A 403 16.20 -1.49 1.01
CA LEU A 403 16.14 -1.73 2.45
C LEU A 403 14.78 -2.31 2.83
N VAL A 404 14.76 -3.26 3.76
CA VAL A 404 13.54 -3.94 4.18
C VAL A 404 13.28 -3.72 5.66
N GLN A 405 12.08 -3.26 5.98
CA GLN A 405 11.52 -3.21 7.32
C GLN A 405 10.53 -4.34 7.52
N SER A 406 10.90 -5.30 8.37
CA SER A 406 10.02 -6.41 8.73
C SER A 406 9.18 -6.00 9.93
N GLU A 407 7.86 -5.96 9.74
CA GLU A 407 6.90 -5.75 10.82
C GLU A 407 6.24 -7.07 11.24
N MET A 408 6.01 -7.26 12.53
CA MET A 408 5.26 -8.39 13.08
C MET A 408 4.41 -7.92 14.25
N GLY A 409 3.23 -8.50 14.46
CA GLY A 409 2.32 -8.16 15.56
C GLY A 409 2.78 -8.65 16.95
N MET A 410 4.04 -8.42 17.32
CA MET A 410 4.66 -8.94 18.54
C MET A 410 4.05 -8.33 19.81
N LEU A 411 3.68 -7.06 19.78
CA LEU A 411 3.11 -6.33 20.92
C LEU A 411 1.57 -6.27 20.91
N GLY A 412 0.94 -7.05 20.03
CA GLY A 412 -0.48 -6.99 19.71
C GLY A 412 -0.67 -7.45 18.26
N GLY A 413 -1.66 -8.31 17.98
CA GLY A 413 -2.03 -8.55 16.58
C GLY A 413 -2.55 -7.24 16.01
N TRP A 414 -1.84 -6.65 15.04
CA TRP A 414 -2.32 -5.54 14.22
C TRP A 414 -3.12 -4.47 14.98
N GLY A 415 -2.43 -3.62 15.75
CA GLY A 415 -3.10 -2.51 16.43
C GLY A 415 -4.21 -2.95 17.40
N SER A 416 -4.22 -4.20 17.90
CA SER A 416 -5.26 -4.72 18.80
C SER A 416 -5.45 -3.85 20.05
N HIS A 417 -4.53 -2.96 20.39
CA HIS A 417 -4.65 -2.02 21.50
C HIS A 417 -4.97 -0.57 21.10
N THR A 418 -5.33 -0.33 19.83
CA THR A 418 -5.59 1.00 19.25
C THR A 418 -7.08 1.29 19.11
N VAL A 419 -7.48 2.55 19.24
CA VAL A 419 -8.89 2.94 19.05
C VAL A 419 -9.42 2.63 17.65
N TRP A 420 -8.54 2.42 16.67
CA TRP A 420 -8.88 2.18 15.26
C TRP A 420 -9.14 0.69 14.96
N HIS A 421 -8.41 -0.23 15.60
CA HIS A 421 -8.42 -1.67 15.25
C HIS A 421 -8.96 -2.60 16.36
N VAL A 422 -9.25 -2.11 17.56
CA VAL A 422 -9.73 -2.92 18.73
C VAL A 422 -10.94 -3.80 18.42
N TYR A 423 -11.82 -3.41 17.48
CA TYR A 423 -13.04 -4.15 17.15
C TYR A 423 -12.83 -5.29 16.14
N GLN A 424 -11.71 -5.29 15.42
CA GLN A 424 -11.52 -6.15 14.25
C GLN A 424 -10.80 -7.46 14.60
N TRP A 425 -10.05 -7.51 15.71
CA TRP A 425 -9.16 -8.63 16.04
C TRP A 425 -9.33 -9.12 17.49
N PRO A 426 -9.26 -10.44 17.73
CA PRO A 426 -9.10 -10.98 19.08
C PRO A 426 -7.86 -10.36 19.76
N GLN A 427 -8.01 -9.96 21.02
CA GLN A 427 -6.87 -9.51 21.81
C GLN A 427 -5.94 -10.70 22.08
N PRO A 428 -4.62 -10.57 21.86
CA PRO A 428 -3.74 -11.68 22.12
C PRO A 428 -3.76 -12.06 23.60
N MET A 429 -4.00 -13.34 23.86
CA MET A 429 -3.98 -13.95 25.18
C MET A 429 -2.52 -14.21 25.61
N PRO A 430 -2.21 -14.26 26.92
CA PRO A 430 -0.83 -14.41 27.42
C PRO A 430 -0.04 -15.61 26.84
N ASP A 431 -0.69 -16.70 26.46
CA ASP A 431 -0.09 -17.87 25.82
C ASP A 431 0.31 -17.63 24.35
N GLN A 432 -0.38 -16.73 23.64
CA GLN A 432 -0.05 -16.35 22.26
C GLN A 432 1.25 -15.52 22.19
N HIS A 433 1.64 -14.83 23.27
CA HIS A 433 2.89 -14.05 23.32
C HIS A 433 4.14 -14.89 23.09
N ALA A 434 4.19 -16.11 23.63
CA ALA A 434 5.35 -16.98 23.46
C ALA A 434 5.50 -17.42 21.99
N ALA A 435 4.38 -17.69 21.32
CA ALA A 435 4.36 -18.03 19.90
C ALA A 435 4.74 -16.83 19.02
N LEU A 436 4.20 -15.65 19.29
CA LEU A 436 4.57 -14.42 18.59
C LEU A 436 6.05 -14.08 18.79
N LYS A 437 6.59 -14.24 20.01
CA LYS A 437 8.02 -14.07 20.28
C LYS A 437 8.86 -15.06 19.50
N TYR A 438 8.43 -16.31 19.42
CA TYR A 438 9.09 -17.31 18.60
C TYR A 438 9.12 -16.92 17.12
N HIS A 439 8.03 -16.36 16.57
CA HIS A 439 8.00 -15.86 15.19
C HIS A 439 8.95 -14.67 14.97
N TRP A 440 8.94 -13.71 15.91
CA TRP A 440 9.85 -12.56 15.92
C TRP A 440 11.30 -13.00 15.90
N ASP A 441 11.68 -13.82 16.88
CA ASP A 441 13.05 -14.32 17.01
C ASP A 441 13.45 -15.09 15.76
N TYR A 442 12.57 -15.94 15.24
CA TYR A 442 12.85 -16.71 14.06
C TYR A 442 13.12 -15.84 12.83
N THR A 443 12.30 -14.81 12.61
CA THR A 443 12.48 -13.88 11.48
C THR A 443 13.82 -13.16 11.58
N VAL A 444 14.18 -12.66 12.76
CA VAL A 444 15.48 -12.01 12.99
C VAL A 444 16.63 -13.00 12.76
N MET A 445 16.52 -14.24 13.29
CA MET A 445 17.53 -15.29 13.14
C MET A 445 17.70 -15.75 11.69
N ARG A 446 16.61 -15.73 10.93
CA ARG A 446 16.58 -16.09 9.53
C ARG A 446 17.28 -15.05 8.67
N ASP A 447 16.99 -13.79 8.93
CA ASP A 447 17.37 -12.69 8.04
C ASP A 447 18.72 -12.04 8.42
N VAL A 448 19.50 -12.69 9.29
CA VAL A 448 20.79 -12.19 9.78
C VAL A 448 21.73 -11.83 8.64
N ASN A 449 21.84 -12.71 7.64
CA ASN A 449 22.85 -12.60 6.59
C ASN A 449 22.47 -11.56 5.51
N HIS A 450 21.19 -11.19 5.39
CA HIS A 450 20.71 -10.22 4.42
C HIS A 450 21.11 -8.77 4.80
N PRO A 451 21.91 -8.06 3.96
CA PRO A 451 22.19 -6.64 4.17
C PRO A 451 20.95 -5.74 4.00
N SER A 452 19.94 -6.15 3.24
CA SER A 452 18.67 -5.41 3.14
C SER A 452 17.83 -5.47 4.43
N ALA A 453 17.87 -6.59 5.16
CA ALA A 453 17.03 -6.88 6.32
C ALA A 453 17.58 -6.31 7.63
N ASN A 454 17.66 -4.98 7.72
CA ASN A 454 18.22 -4.29 8.88
C ASN A 454 17.20 -3.41 9.63
N LEU A 455 15.94 -3.36 9.22
CA LEU A 455 14.91 -2.60 9.93
C LEU A 455 13.84 -3.56 10.48
N TYR A 456 13.44 -3.39 11.75
CA TYR A 456 12.46 -4.25 12.40
C TYR A 456 11.45 -3.44 13.21
N CYS A 457 10.18 -3.79 13.10
CA CYS A 457 9.07 -3.13 13.78
C CYS A 457 8.19 -4.13 14.53
N MET A 458 7.96 -3.92 15.83
CA MET A 458 7.25 -4.88 16.68
C MET A 458 5.72 -4.78 16.63
N SER A 459 5.15 -3.78 15.95
CA SER A 459 3.69 -3.63 15.76
C SER A 459 3.33 -2.47 14.83
N ASN A 460 2.15 -2.57 14.21
CA ASN A 460 1.47 -1.44 13.57
C ASN A 460 0.72 -0.56 14.58
N GLU A 461 0.83 0.76 14.42
CA GLU A 461 -0.08 1.82 14.91
C GLU A 461 -0.50 1.81 16.39
N LEU A 462 0.29 1.26 17.33
CA LEU A 462 -0.08 1.18 18.76
C LEU A 462 -0.32 2.53 19.46
N GLY A 463 -0.01 3.64 18.81
CA GLY A 463 -0.09 4.99 19.37
C GLY A 463 1.02 5.23 20.37
N ASP A 464 0.71 5.89 21.49
CA ASP A 464 1.73 6.38 22.43
C ASP A 464 2.04 5.41 23.59
N SER A 465 1.44 4.20 23.62
CA SER A 465 1.65 3.25 24.72
C SER A 465 1.44 1.78 24.32
N THR A 466 1.96 0.87 25.13
CA THR A 466 1.70 -0.58 25.01
C THR A 466 1.49 -1.18 26.40
N ASN A 467 0.68 -2.25 26.47
CA ASN A 467 0.55 -3.06 27.67
C ASN A 467 1.77 -3.97 27.93
N HIS A 468 2.72 -4.04 26.99
CA HIS A 468 3.85 -4.98 27.01
C HIS A 468 5.24 -4.30 26.96
N PRO A 469 5.52 -3.25 27.76
CA PRO A 469 6.77 -2.48 27.65
C PRO A 469 8.03 -3.30 27.97
N ARG A 470 7.94 -4.26 28.90
CA ARG A 470 9.06 -5.18 29.20
C ARG A 470 9.38 -6.08 28.01
N THR A 471 8.35 -6.56 27.32
CA THR A 471 8.51 -7.40 26.14
C THR A 471 9.14 -6.62 25.01
N ALA A 472 8.75 -5.35 24.81
CA ALA A 472 9.38 -4.49 23.81
C ALA A 472 10.90 -4.34 24.05
N TRP A 473 11.31 -4.01 25.27
CA TRP A 473 12.75 -3.92 25.62
C TRP A 473 13.48 -5.26 25.48
N GLN A 474 12.84 -6.38 25.86
CA GLN A 474 13.42 -7.71 25.67
C GLN A 474 13.64 -8.01 24.18
N CYS A 475 12.64 -7.77 23.33
CA CYS A 475 12.76 -7.98 21.88
C CYS A 475 13.85 -7.08 21.29
N TYR A 476 13.95 -5.83 21.73
CA TYR A 476 15.02 -4.92 21.30
C TYR A 476 16.42 -5.50 21.63
N HIS A 477 16.64 -5.91 22.88
CA HIS A 477 17.94 -6.45 23.30
C HIS A 477 18.28 -7.79 22.65
N ASP A 478 17.32 -8.70 22.55
CA ASP A 478 17.51 -10.01 21.91
C ASP A 478 17.86 -9.84 20.43
N THR A 479 17.15 -8.95 19.73
CA THR A 479 17.41 -8.64 18.33
C THR A 479 18.80 -8.05 18.15
N LYS A 480 19.23 -7.10 19.00
CA LYS A 480 20.60 -6.55 18.95
C LYS A 480 21.66 -7.60 19.27
N ALA A 481 21.35 -8.61 20.09
CA ALA A 481 22.29 -9.70 20.39
C ALA A 481 22.46 -10.66 19.21
N ILE A 482 21.39 -10.90 18.44
CA ILE A 482 21.39 -11.71 17.22
C ILE A 482 21.99 -10.92 16.05
N LYS A 483 21.53 -9.70 15.78
CA LYS A 483 21.94 -8.82 14.68
C LYS A 483 22.25 -7.41 15.21
N PRO A 484 23.49 -7.14 15.63
CA PRO A 484 23.87 -5.85 16.23
C PRO A 484 23.62 -4.61 15.35
N THR A 485 23.61 -4.78 14.03
CA THR A 485 23.39 -3.72 13.04
C THR A 485 21.92 -3.34 12.85
N ALA A 486 20.98 -4.19 13.29
CA ALA A 486 19.55 -4.00 13.11
C ALA A 486 19.08 -2.70 13.79
N GLN A 487 18.26 -1.91 13.11
CA GLN A 487 17.55 -0.76 13.66
C GLN A 487 16.13 -1.17 13.98
N ILE A 488 15.69 -0.87 15.20
CA ILE A 488 14.47 -1.47 15.76
C ILE A 488 13.57 -0.36 16.28
N ILE A 489 12.28 -0.46 15.98
CA ILE A 489 11.22 0.37 16.56
C ILE A 489 10.15 -0.53 17.19
N TRP A 490 9.54 -0.06 18.27
CA TRP A 490 8.48 -0.80 18.95
C TRP A 490 7.12 -0.71 18.23
N THR A 491 6.87 0.38 17.51
CA THR A 491 5.67 0.56 16.69
C THR A 491 5.94 1.48 15.51
N ASP A 492 5.27 1.21 14.40
CA ASP A 492 4.97 2.20 13.37
C ASP A 492 3.76 3.03 13.79
N GLY A 493 3.67 4.29 13.37
CA GLY A 493 2.51 5.15 13.65
C GLY A 493 2.38 5.57 15.13
N GLY A 494 3.49 5.64 15.88
CA GLY A 494 3.47 6.02 17.29
C GLY A 494 4.85 6.39 17.86
N TYR A 495 4.88 7.16 18.95
CA TYR A 495 6.13 7.56 19.60
C TYR A 495 5.99 7.65 21.13
N ASN A 496 6.97 7.08 21.84
CA ASN A 496 7.12 7.27 23.28
C ASN A 496 8.61 7.20 23.64
N GLU A 497 9.12 8.21 24.35
CA GLU A 497 10.54 8.30 24.74
C GLU A 497 11.00 7.18 25.69
N HIS A 498 10.07 6.51 26.39
CA HIS A 498 10.37 5.43 27.34
C HIS A 498 10.32 4.02 26.71
N LEU A 499 9.91 3.91 25.44
CA LEU A 499 9.88 2.66 24.68
C LEU A 499 11.08 2.56 23.73
N PRO A 500 11.53 1.34 23.39
CA PRO A 500 12.70 1.18 22.54
C PRO A 500 12.42 1.64 21.11
N GLY A 501 13.38 2.36 20.52
CA GLY A 501 13.29 2.84 19.14
C GLY A 501 14.59 3.50 18.71
N ASP A 502 15.21 3.03 17.64
CA ASP A 502 16.43 3.64 17.09
C ASP A 502 16.12 4.88 16.23
N TYR A 503 14.95 4.88 15.58
CA TYR A 503 14.37 6.00 14.83
C TYR A 503 12.88 6.12 15.18
N VAL A 504 12.18 7.07 14.55
CA VAL A 504 10.73 7.25 14.74
C VAL A 504 10.06 7.18 13.37
N ASN A 505 9.05 6.34 13.23
CA ASN A 505 8.16 6.36 12.07
C ASN A 505 6.79 6.85 12.54
N HIS A 506 6.53 8.14 12.38
CA HIS A 506 5.31 8.82 12.84
C HIS A 506 5.10 10.13 12.06
N GLY A 507 4.13 10.95 12.44
CA GLY A 507 3.84 12.22 11.77
C GLY A 507 5.02 13.19 11.83
N ALA A 508 5.23 13.96 10.77
CA ALA A 508 6.32 14.94 10.68
C ALA A 508 6.29 15.98 11.82
N GLU A 509 5.15 16.21 12.46
CA GLU A 509 5.02 17.05 13.67
C GLU A 509 5.79 16.53 14.89
N PHE A 510 6.37 15.32 14.83
CA PHE A 510 7.25 14.76 15.86
C PHE A 510 8.73 15.09 15.66
N ILE A 511 9.13 15.70 14.55
CA ILE A 511 10.54 16.13 14.31
C ILE A 511 11.06 16.98 15.48
N ASP A 512 10.24 17.86 16.04
CA ASP A 512 10.62 18.75 17.16
C ASP A 512 10.49 18.10 18.55
N LYS A 513 9.99 16.86 18.63
CA LYS A 513 9.75 16.14 19.89
C LYS A 513 10.83 15.09 20.19
N THR A 514 11.81 14.91 19.30
CA THR A 514 12.86 13.91 19.42
C THR A 514 14.11 14.32 18.68
N ASP A 515 15.29 13.92 19.17
CA ASP A 515 16.56 14.08 18.47
C ASP A 515 16.84 12.96 17.45
N LYS A 516 15.91 12.00 17.34
CA LYS A 516 15.99 10.86 16.42
C LYS A 516 15.57 11.28 15.00
N PRO A 517 16.00 10.55 13.95
CA PRO A 517 15.42 10.72 12.63
C PRO A 517 13.95 10.32 12.64
N VAL A 518 13.12 11.13 11.99
CA VAL A 518 11.68 10.90 11.83
C VAL A 518 11.39 10.60 10.36
N MET A 519 10.75 9.46 10.13
CA MET A 519 10.16 9.08 8.85
C MET A 519 8.66 9.31 8.95
N GLN A 520 8.06 9.91 7.93
CA GLN A 520 6.62 10.11 7.90
C GLN A 520 5.92 8.76 7.70
N HIS A 521 5.17 8.33 8.71
CA HIS A 521 4.38 7.10 8.68
C HIS A 521 3.19 7.22 7.73
N GLU A 522 2.98 6.16 6.93
CA GLU A 522 1.86 5.94 6.01
C GLU A 522 1.22 7.23 5.50
N TRP A 523 1.99 8.00 4.72
CA TRP A 523 1.56 9.34 4.34
C TRP A 523 0.40 9.30 3.37
N ARG A 524 -0.82 9.34 3.93
CA ARG A 524 -2.10 9.31 3.23
C ARG A 524 -2.27 8.04 2.39
N TRP A 525 -3.51 7.81 1.99
CA TRP A 525 -3.94 6.60 1.32
C TRP A 525 -4.79 7.00 0.11
N TRP A 526 -4.14 7.44 -0.95
CA TRP A 526 -4.86 7.89 -2.15
C TRP A 526 -5.28 6.68 -2.96
N SER A 527 -6.58 6.43 -3.10
CA SER A 527 -7.09 5.33 -3.91
C SER A 527 -7.37 5.79 -5.35
N SER A 528 -7.58 4.85 -6.25
CA SER A 528 -8.13 5.08 -7.58
C SER A 528 -9.24 4.07 -7.81
N PHE A 529 -10.08 4.31 -8.81
CA PHE A 529 -11.17 3.40 -9.12
C PHE A 529 -10.61 2.06 -9.63
N PRO A 530 -11.13 0.88 -9.20
CA PRO A 530 -10.65 -0.41 -9.68
C PRO A 530 -10.62 -0.49 -11.20
N ASP A 531 -9.46 -0.83 -11.76
CA ASP A 531 -9.27 -0.85 -13.19
C ASP A 531 -9.86 -2.12 -13.82
N VAL A 532 -11.10 -2.03 -14.29
CA VAL A 532 -11.84 -3.12 -14.96
C VAL A 532 -11.15 -3.62 -16.23
N ARG A 533 -10.20 -2.86 -16.80
CA ARG A 533 -9.47 -3.26 -18.01
C ARG A 533 -8.40 -4.32 -17.74
N GLN A 534 -8.09 -4.58 -16.46
CA GLN A 534 -7.04 -5.51 -16.04
C GLN A 534 -7.56 -6.89 -15.67
N MET A 535 -8.88 -7.13 -15.77
CA MET A 535 -9.51 -8.36 -15.28
C MET A 535 -8.95 -9.64 -15.93
N ASP A 536 -8.53 -9.56 -17.18
CA ASP A 536 -7.94 -10.67 -17.94
C ASP A 536 -6.58 -11.14 -17.39
N ARG A 537 -5.90 -10.29 -16.60
CA ARG A 537 -4.60 -10.60 -15.97
C ARG A 537 -4.74 -11.43 -14.70
N PHE A 538 -5.94 -11.50 -14.11
CA PHE A 538 -6.25 -12.35 -12.95
C PHE A 538 -6.41 -13.82 -13.36
N THR A 539 -5.31 -14.41 -13.84
CA THR A 539 -5.26 -15.77 -14.38
C THR A 539 -4.96 -16.85 -13.33
N GLY A 540 -4.45 -16.44 -12.16
CA GLY A 540 -4.02 -17.36 -11.11
C GLY A 540 -5.06 -17.57 -10.00
N ALA A 541 -4.60 -17.59 -8.76
CA ALA A 541 -5.38 -17.95 -7.58
C ALA A 541 -6.47 -16.94 -7.19
N MET A 542 -6.20 -15.64 -7.33
CA MET A 542 -7.17 -14.60 -6.96
C MET A 542 -8.11 -14.30 -8.13
N ARG A 543 -9.34 -13.95 -7.79
CA ARG A 543 -10.34 -13.41 -8.72
C ARG A 543 -10.20 -11.88 -8.82
N PRO A 544 -10.61 -11.25 -9.93
CA PRO A 544 -10.70 -9.79 -10.03
C PRO A 544 -11.93 -9.26 -9.27
N TYR A 545 -12.06 -9.61 -7.98
CA TYR A 545 -13.30 -9.46 -7.23
C TYR A 545 -13.72 -7.98 -7.05
N ALA A 546 -12.76 -7.06 -6.89
CA ALA A 546 -13.08 -5.63 -6.77
C ALA A 546 -13.66 -5.08 -8.09
N GLN A 547 -13.12 -5.52 -9.23
CA GLN A 547 -13.65 -5.19 -10.55
C GLN A 547 -15.03 -5.83 -10.77
N GLU A 548 -15.24 -7.08 -10.34
CA GLU A 548 -16.54 -7.75 -10.40
C GLU A 548 -17.61 -6.99 -9.58
N ILE A 549 -17.27 -6.56 -8.36
CA ILE A 549 -18.12 -5.73 -7.51
C ILE A 549 -18.43 -4.40 -8.18
N ALA A 550 -17.42 -3.71 -8.73
CA ALA A 550 -17.59 -2.43 -9.41
C ALA A 550 -18.52 -2.54 -10.62
N ILE A 551 -18.35 -3.59 -11.42
CA ILE A 551 -19.19 -3.88 -12.59
C ILE A 551 -20.64 -4.12 -12.17
N GLU A 552 -20.87 -4.96 -11.16
CA GLU A 552 -22.23 -5.26 -10.70
C GLU A 552 -22.90 -4.03 -10.05
N ALA A 553 -22.15 -3.23 -9.29
CA ALA A 553 -22.65 -1.97 -8.76
C ALA A 553 -23.02 -0.99 -9.87
N ALA A 554 -22.14 -0.76 -10.84
CA ALA A 554 -22.40 0.12 -11.97
C ALA A 554 -23.58 -0.36 -12.84
N ARG A 555 -23.73 -1.67 -13.03
CA ARG A 555 -24.82 -2.27 -13.80
C ARG A 555 -26.19 -2.00 -13.17
N ARG A 556 -26.29 -2.06 -11.84
CA ARG A 556 -27.53 -1.72 -11.11
C ARG A 556 -28.01 -0.29 -11.41
N HIS A 557 -27.08 0.62 -11.69
CA HIS A 557 -27.35 2.02 -12.02
C HIS A 557 -27.27 2.34 -13.52
N GLY A 558 -27.01 1.34 -14.38
CA GLY A 558 -26.92 1.53 -15.83
C GLY A 558 -25.70 2.35 -16.29
N ILE A 559 -24.61 2.38 -15.50
CA ILE A 559 -23.39 3.17 -15.78
C ILE A 559 -22.15 2.30 -16.02
N GLU A 560 -22.32 1.02 -16.38
CA GLU A 560 -21.19 0.10 -16.65
C GLU A 560 -20.25 0.60 -17.76
N HIS A 561 -20.78 1.34 -18.74
CA HIS A 561 -20.02 1.87 -19.87
C HIS A 561 -18.96 2.91 -19.49
N VAL A 562 -19.08 3.54 -18.32
CA VAL A 562 -18.15 4.60 -17.90
C VAL A 562 -16.93 4.07 -17.14
N LEU A 563 -16.95 2.80 -16.71
CA LEU A 563 -15.92 2.23 -15.84
C LEU A 563 -14.48 2.29 -16.40
N PRO A 564 -14.23 2.03 -17.69
CA PRO A 564 -12.87 2.17 -18.24
C PRO A 564 -12.33 3.60 -18.14
N GLN A 565 -13.18 4.60 -18.38
CA GLN A 565 -12.80 6.01 -18.29
C GLN A 565 -12.65 6.44 -16.83
N ALA A 566 -13.50 5.93 -15.92
CA ALA A 566 -13.40 6.14 -14.49
C ALA A 566 -12.04 5.72 -13.93
N ALA A 567 -11.55 4.54 -14.34
CA ALA A 567 -10.24 4.04 -13.97
C ALA A 567 -9.12 4.98 -14.44
N VAL A 568 -9.15 5.44 -15.69
CA VAL A 568 -8.13 6.37 -16.22
C VAL A 568 -8.13 7.71 -15.48
N ASN A 569 -9.31 8.31 -15.32
CA ASN A 569 -9.43 9.65 -14.74
C ASN A 569 -9.11 9.66 -13.23
N SER A 570 -9.53 8.62 -12.50
CA SER A 570 -9.18 8.47 -11.08
C SER A 570 -7.67 8.31 -10.88
N GLN A 571 -6.96 7.59 -11.75
CA GLN A 571 -5.49 7.46 -11.67
C GLN A 571 -4.75 8.77 -11.95
N ARG A 572 -5.28 9.62 -12.87
CA ARG A 572 -4.74 10.97 -13.10
C ARG A 572 -4.91 11.84 -11.85
N LEU A 573 -6.10 11.83 -11.28
CA LEU A 573 -6.41 12.60 -10.09
C LEU A 573 -5.58 12.14 -8.88
N GLN A 574 -5.47 10.83 -8.68
CA GLN A 574 -4.60 10.22 -7.67
C GLN A 574 -3.16 10.76 -7.78
N TYR A 575 -2.60 10.85 -8.99
CA TYR A 575 -1.26 11.40 -9.21
C TYR A 575 -1.15 12.89 -8.86
N ILE A 576 -2.12 13.72 -9.25
CA ILE A 576 -2.13 15.17 -8.91
C ILE A 576 -2.09 15.37 -7.38
N GLU A 577 -2.93 14.61 -6.68
CA GLU A 577 -3.04 14.61 -5.22
C GLU A 577 -1.75 14.13 -4.53
N MET A 578 -1.24 12.97 -4.95
CA MET A 578 0.02 12.42 -4.46
C MET A 578 1.17 13.40 -4.67
N LYS A 579 1.32 13.94 -5.88
CA LYS A 579 2.40 14.88 -6.23
C LYS A 579 2.37 16.11 -5.33
N GLY A 580 1.25 16.82 -5.28
CA GLY A 580 1.13 18.06 -4.51
C GLY A 580 1.43 17.87 -3.02
N LYS A 581 0.87 16.83 -2.42
CA LYS A 581 0.97 16.59 -0.97
C LYS A 581 2.29 15.95 -0.53
N MET A 582 2.89 15.10 -1.36
CA MET A 582 4.23 14.54 -1.09
C MET A 582 5.31 15.62 -1.21
N GLU A 583 5.20 16.49 -2.22
CA GLU A 583 6.12 17.63 -2.37
C GLU A 583 5.95 18.62 -1.22
N GLY A 584 4.72 18.94 -0.81
CA GLY A 584 4.44 19.76 0.36
C GLY A 584 5.05 19.21 1.65
N LEU A 585 4.82 17.92 1.94
CA LEU A 585 5.42 17.23 3.10
C LEU A 585 6.95 17.40 3.13
N ARG A 586 7.61 17.15 2.00
CA ARG A 586 9.08 17.21 1.91
C ARG A 586 9.63 18.63 1.95
N ARG A 587 8.90 19.60 1.40
CA ARG A 587 9.23 21.03 1.39
C ARG A 587 9.14 21.62 2.79
N ASP A 588 8.03 21.35 3.47
CA ASP A 588 7.66 22.03 4.70
C ASP A 588 8.35 21.42 5.94
N ASN A 589 8.99 20.25 5.77
CA ASN A 589 9.69 19.52 6.82
C ASN A 589 11.16 19.26 6.42
N PRO A 590 12.04 20.27 6.45
CA PRO A 590 13.40 20.18 5.91
C PRO A 590 14.34 19.22 6.66
N ARG A 591 13.96 18.80 7.87
CA ARG A 591 14.68 17.81 8.71
C ARG A 591 14.05 16.42 8.69
N LEU A 592 12.99 16.20 7.90
CA LEU A 592 12.38 14.87 7.77
C LEU A 592 13.41 13.90 7.18
N ALA A 593 13.57 12.73 7.79
CA ALA A 593 14.54 11.72 7.35
C ALA A 593 14.01 10.84 6.23
N GLY A 594 12.69 10.87 5.99
CA GLY A 594 12.07 10.11 4.93
C GLY A 594 10.55 10.10 4.99
N VAL A 595 9.94 9.41 4.04
CA VAL A 595 8.50 9.23 3.94
C VAL A 595 8.20 7.78 3.56
N GLU A 596 7.23 7.20 4.26
CA GLU A 596 6.60 5.95 3.89
C GLU A 596 5.34 6.27 3.09
N HIS A 597 5.36 5.99 1.78
CA HIS A 597 4.20 6.14 0.93
C HIS A 597 3.31 4.90 0.99
N THR A 598 2.04 5.08 1.34
CA THR A 598 1.03 4.02 1.35
C THR A 598 0.07 4.24 0.17
N ASN A 599 0.28 3.62 -0.99
CA ASN A 599 1.27 2.57 -1.31
C ASN A 599 1.98 2.83 -2.64
N GLY A 600 3.16 2.24 -2.82
CA GLY A 600 3.82 2.16 -4.13
C GLY A 600 3.07 1.25 -5.11
N THR A 601 2.45 0.18 -4.62
CA THR A 601 1.68 -0.82 -5.39
C THR A 601 0.20 -0.81 -5.02
N ASP A 602 -0.67 -1.16 -5.97
CA ASP A 602 -2.11 -1.29 -5.70
C ASP A 602 -2.40 -2.47 -4.77
N LEU A 603 -3.46 -2.30 -3.97
CA LEU A 603 -4.18 -3.38 -3.30
C LEU A 603 -5.52 -3.59 -4.01
N ILE A 604 -5.97 -4.83 -4.17
CA ILE A 604 -7.13 -5.13 -5.04
C ILE A 604 -8.39 -4.34 -4.62
N ALA A 605 -8.76 -4.40 -3.34
CA ALA A 605 -9.94 -3.71 -2.82
C ALA A 605 -9.74 -2.19 -2.63
N SER A 606 -8.50 -1.70 -2.70
CA SER A 606 -8.11 -0.32 -2.42
C SER A 606 -6.90 0.07 -3.29
N PRO A 607 -7.11 0.41 -4.58
CA PRO A 607 -6.03 0.61 -5.54
C PRO A 607 -5.23 1.90 -5.28
N GLN A 608 -4.24 1.81 -4.38
CA GLN A 608 -3.47 2.95 -3.86
C GLN A 608 -2.11 3.20 -4.52
N GLY A 609 -1.68 2.32 -5.41
CA GLY A 609 -0.35 2.30 -6.00
C GLY A 609 -0.10 3.40 -7.02
N ILE A 610 1.17 3.77 -7.19
CA ILE A 610 1.64 4.45 -8.40
C ILE A 610 1.83 3.46 -9.57
N VAL A 611 2.06 2.19 -9.23
CA VAL A 611 1.97 1.03 -10.13
C VAL A 611 0.82 0.12 -9.69
N ASP A 612 0.28 -0.66 -10.63
CA ASP A 612 -0.80 -1.60 -10.33
C ASP A 612 -0.30 -2.82 -9.53
N ILE A 613 -1.21 -3.72 -9.17
CA ILE A 613 -0.90 -4.89 -8.33
C ILE A 613 0.03 -5.91 -9.00
N PHE A 614 0.21 -5.82 -10.32
CA PHE A 614 1.18 -6.62 -11.05
C PHE A 614 2.41 -5.79 -11.43
N TYR A 615 2.65 -4.67 -10.72
CA TYR A 615 3.78 -3.77 -10.91
C TYR A 615 3.86 -3.17 -12.32
N GLN A 616 2.72 -2.99 -13.00
CA GLN A 616 2.68 -2.26 -14.26
C GLN A 616 2.33 -0.78 -14.04
N ARG A 617 2.79 0.06 -14.97
CA ARG A 617 2.54 1.50 -14.97
C ARG A 617 1.04 1.81 -14.97
N LYS A 618 0.62 2.72 -14.09
CA LYS A 618 -0.70 3.38 -14.13
C LYS A 618 -0.61 4.70 -14.93
N HIS A 619 -0.87 5.84 -14.30
CA HIS A 619 -0.74 7.14 -14.95
C HIS A 619 0.72 7.58 -15.12
N ALA A 620 1.46 7.70 -14.02
CA ALA A 620 2.84 8.17 -14.02
C ALA A 620 3.84 7.05 -14.33
N ASP A 621 4.84 7.35 -15.16
CA ASP A 621 6.03 6.51 -15.28
C ASP A 621 7.11 6.88 -14.24
N ALA A 622 8.17 6.09 -14.21
CA ALA A 622 9.26 6.27 -13.26
C ALA A 622 9.94 7.66 -13.35
N PRO A 623 10.30 8.21 -14.53
CA PRO A 623 10.79 9.57 -14.64
C PRO A 623 9.84 10.63 -14.07
N MET A 624 8.54 10.53 -14.35
CA MET A 624 7.54 11.45 -13.80
C MET A 624 7.45 11.36 -12.27
N TRP A 625 7.45 10.15 -11.72
CA TRP A 625 7.31 9.97 -10.27
C TRP A 625 8.58 10.35 -9.49
N ARG A 626 9.77 10.18 -10.07
CA ARG A 626 11.04 10.64 -9.48
C ARG A 626 11.13 12.16 -9.35
N GLN A 627 10.30 12.93 -10.07
CA GLN A 627 10.18 14.37 -9.82
C GLN A 627 9.60 14.66 -8.42
N THR A 628 8.94 13.69 -7.79
CA THR A 628 8.35 13.79 -6.45
C THR A 628 9.12 12.94 -5.43
N MET A 629 9.54 11.74 -5.83
CA MET A 629 10.20 10.73 -4.98
C MET A 629 11.65 10.44 -5.40
N GLY A 630 12.34 11.42 -5.97
CA GLY A 630 13.77 11.34 -6.31
C GLY A 630 14.69 11.47 -5.10
N ASP A 631 15.97 11.17 -5.28
CA ASP A 631 17.03 11.50 -4.32
C ASP A 631 17.20 13.01 -4.17
N THR A 632 17.27 13.73 -5.29
CA THR A 632 17.15 15.17 -5.36
C THR A 632 15.79 15.56 -5.94
N VAL A 633 15.11 16.54 -5.35
CA VAL A 633 13.82 17.05 -5.83
C VAL A 633 13.81 18.57 -5.77
N VAL A 634 13.40 19.21 -6.87
CA VAL A 634 13.05 20.64 -6.90
C VAL A 634 11.61 20.77 -6.46
N LEU A 635 11.33 21.68 -5.54
CA LEU A 635 10.03 21.88 -4.90
C LEU A 635 9.57 23.33 -5.11
N SER A 636 8.26 23.53 -5.18
CA SER A 636 7.63 24.85 -5.35
C SER A 636 6.69 25.13 -4.19
N SER A 637 6.53 26.39 -3.80
CA SER A 637 5.53 26.83 -2.81
C SER A 637 4.09 26.78 -3.29
N LEU A 638 3.87 26.64 -4.59
CA LEU A 638 2.54 26.65 -5.19
C LEU A 638 1.71 25.46 -4.68
N ASP A 639 0.64 25.75 -3.93
CA ASP A 639 -0.38 24.78 -3.51
C ASP A 639 -1.55 24.78 -4.50
N PHE A 640 -2.55 23.92 -4.33
CA PHE A 640 -3.67 23.78 -5.28
C PHE A 640 -4.46 25.07 -5.51
N ASP A 641 -4.60 25.93 -4.50
CA ASP A 641 -5.28 27.23 -4.65
C ASP A 641 -4.49 28.25 -5.48
N ASP A 642 -3.16 28.07 -5.60
CA ASP A 642 -2.26 28.97 -6.32
C ASP A 642 -2.11 28.58 -7.80
N ARG A 643 -2.79 27.51 -8.24
CA ARG A 643 -2.64 26.91 -9.58
C ARG A 643 -3.62 27.46 -10.60
N VAL A 644 -4.38 28.50 -10.25
CA VAL A 644 -5.37 29.11 -11.14
C VAL A 644 -5.35 30.63 -10.96
N LEU A 645 -4.93 31.33 -12.02
CA LEU A 645 -4.69 32.77 -12.06
C LEU A 645 -5.57 33.46 -13.09
N SER A 646 -5.91 34.71 -12.82
CA SER A 646 -6.51 35.64 -13.78
C SER A 646 -5.40 36.37 -14.54
N SER A 647 -5.70 36.84 -15.75
CA SER A 647 -4.83 37.73 -16.53
C SER A 647 -4.41 38.95 -15.69
N GLY A 648 -3.11 39.22 -15.63
CA GLY A 648 -2.54 40.33 -14.85
C GLY A 648 -2.31 40.03 -13.36
N ASP A 649 -2.74 38.89 -12.83
CA ASP A 649 -2.46 38.51 -11.44
C ASP A 649 -0.95 38.39 -11.21
N GLY A 650 -0.45 39.00 -10.12
CA GLY A 650 0.92 38.82 -9.65
C GLY A 650 1.00 37.64 -8.70
N ILE A 651 2.02 36.79 -8.86
CA ILE A 651 2.30 35.67 -7.96
C ILE A 651 3.78 35.60 -7.60
N GLU A 652 4.06 35.35 -6.31
CA GLU A 652 5.39 35.03 -5.80
C GLU A 652 5.48 33.52 -5.57
N ILE A 653 6.52 32.90 -6.11
CA ILE A 653 6.75 31.45 -6.04
C ILE A 653 8.11 31.22 -5.41
N ALA A 654 8.13 30.68 -4.21
CA ALA A 654 9.37 30.20 -3.60
C ALA A 654 9.72 28.83 -4.17
N LEU A 655 10.96 28.67 -4.61
CA LEU A 655 11.54 27.39 -4.99
C LEU A 655 12.48 26.91 -3.88
N SER A 656 12.46 25.61 -3.62
CA SER A 656 13.39 24.92 -2.74
C SER A 656 13.93 23.67 -3.41
N VAL A 657 15.02 23.14 -2.87
CA VAL A 657 15.63 21.90 -3.36
C VAL A 657 15.87 21.00 -2.16
N SER A 658 15.43 19.76 -2.27
CA SER A 658 15.77 18.69 -1.34
C SER A 658 16.84 17.82 -1.98
N ASP A 659 18.09 17.90 -1.54
CA ASP A 659 19.22 17.19 -2.14
C ASP A 659 19.80 16.12 -1.22
N PHE A 660 19.46 14.86 -1.48
CA PHE A 660 20.02 13.70 -0.79
C PHE A 660 20.73 12.76 -1.77
N ALA A 661 21.26 13.27 -2.88
CA ALA A 661 22.02 12.48 -3.84
C ALA A 661 23.40 12.09 -3.28
N HIS A 662 23.96 11.01 -3.81
CA HIS A 662 25.30 10.52 -3.46
C HIS A 662 26.18 10.36 -4.72
N PRO A 663 27.20 11.21 -4.93
CA PRO A 663 27.53 12.40 -4.15
C PRO A 663 26.48 13.52 -4.31
N PRO A 664 26.31 14.40 -3.31
CA PRO A 664 25.43 15.55 -3.43
C PRO A 664 25.93 16.50 -4.51
N PHE A 665 25.09 17.44 -4.93
CA PHE A 665 25.56 18.54 -5.77
C PHE A 665 26.61 19.38 -5.01
N SER A 666 27.46 20.14 -5.72
CA SER A 666 28.46 21.00 -5.07
C SER A 666 28.12 22.49 -5.20
N LYS A 667 27.82 22.95 -6.41
CA LYS A 667 27.46 24.33 -6.77
C LYS A 667 26.47 24.32 -7.96
N PRO A 668 25.28 23.73 -7.78
CA PRO A 668 24.32 23.64 -8.86
C PRO A 668 23.74 25.01 -9.21
N GLN A 669 23.31 25.17 -10.46
CA GLN A 669 22.47 26.28 -10.90
C GLN A 669 21.04 25.80 -11.11
N LEU A 670 20.07 26.61 -10.72
CA LEU A 670 18.66 26.30 -10.91
C LEU A 670 18.09 27.19 -12.00
N ARG A 671 17.75 26.62 -13.15
CA ARG A 671 17.09 27.35 -14.24
C ARG A 671 15.61 27.06 -14.22
N TRP A 672 14.78 28.09 -14.36
CA TRP A 672 13.33 27.95 -14.42
C TRP A 672 12.75 28.62 -15.67
N ARG A 673 11.60 28.11 -16.13
CA ARG A 673 10.86 28.57 -17.30
C ARG A 673 9.36 28.49 -17.00
N PHE A 674 8.65 29.58 -17.23
CA PHE A 674 7.18 29.63 -17.22
C PHE A 674 6.69 29.82 -18.65
N ALA A 675 5.88 28.90 -19.15
CA ALA A 675 5.44 28.89 -20.55
C ALA A 675 4.01 28.38 -20.70
N ALA A 676 3.26 28.93 -21.66
CA ALA A 676 1.96 28.42 -22.09
C ALA A 676 2.11 27.80 -23.49
N GLY A 677 2.10 26.47 -23.57
CA GLY A 677 2.42 25.76 -24.81
C GLY A 677 3.83 26.07 -25.31
N ALA A 678 3.94 26.56 -26.55
CA ALA A 678 5.23 26.95 -27.14
C ALA A 678 5.68 28.35 -26.69
N ASP A 679 4.78 29.17 -26.17
CA ASP A 679 5.04 30.57 -25.83
C ASP A 679 5.74 30.66 -24.48
N GLU A 680 7.01 31.10 -24.51
CA GLU A 680 7.79 31.36 -23.30
C GLU A 680 7.42 32.73 -22.72
N ILE A 681 6.84 32.72 -21.52
CA ILE A 681 6.37 33.92 -20.84
C ILE A 681 7.50 34.53 -20.02
N ALA A 682 8.21 33.69 -19.27
CA ALA A 682 9.33 34.11 -18.43
C ALA A 682 10.35 32.98 -18.26
N VAL A 683 11.61 33.36 -18.07
CA VAL A 683 12.72 32.46 -17.82
C VAL A 683 13.70 33.15 -16.87
N GLY A 684 14.36 32.38 -16.02
CA GLY A 684 15.39 32.92 -15.14
C GLY A 684 16.28 31.85 -14.58
N ASP A 685 17.35 32.31 -13.93
CA ASP A 685 18.34 31.48 -13.26
C ASP A 685 18.44 31.92 -11.81
N LEU A 686 18.52 30.94 -10.91
CA LEU A 686 18.80 31.11 -9.49
C LEU A 686 20.10 30.38 -9.18
N THR A 687 20.95 30.99 -8.35
CA THR A 687 22.15 30.36 -7.81
C THR A 687 21.89 30.04 -6.34
N PRO A 688 21.32 28.87 -6.02
CA PRO A 688 21.02 28.51 -4.65
C PRO A 688 22.27 28.50 -3.78
N ALA A 689 22.14 28.92 -2.52
CA ALA A 689 23.12 28.60 -1.48
C ALA A 689 22.96 27.12 -1.11
N HIS A 690 23.53 26.25 -1.95
CA HIS A 690 23.38 24.80 -1.81
C HIS A 690 23.84 24.31 -0.45
N GLU A 691 23.02 23.43 0.13
CA GLU A 691 23.32 22.67 1.33
C GLU A 691 23.00 21.20 1.05
N ALA A 692 23.97 20.32 1.28
CA ALA A 692 23.80 18.89 1.03
C ALA A 692 22.97 18.23 2.14
N PHE A 693 22.23 17.18 1.77
CA PHE A 693 21.51 16.29 2.69
C PHE A 693 20.42 16.98 3.51
N CYS A 694 19.78 18.00 2.94
CA CYS A 694 18.64 18.66 3.54
C CYS A 694 17.70 19.20 2.44
N THR A 695 16.58 19.78 2.88
CA THR A 695 15.79 20.67 2.03
C THR A 695 16.17 22.13 2.34
N TYR A 696 16.61 22.87 1.33
CA TYR A 696 17.04 24.26 1.45
C TYR A 696 16.29 25.18 0.46
N ALA A 697 16.18 26.46 0.79
CA ALA A 697 15.57 27.46 -0.08
C ALA A 697 16.48 27.78 -1.28
N ALA A 698 15.93 27.73 -2.49
CA ALA A 698 16.68 28.00 -3.72
C ALA A 698 16.50 29.44 -4.24
N GLY A 699 15.38 30.08 -3.90
CA GLY A 699 15.10 31.48 -4.22
C GLY A 699 13.63 31.70 -4.58
N ASN A 700 13.24 32.95 -4.76
CA ASN A 700 11.85 33.33 -5.11
C ASN A 700 11.78 33.80 -6.57
N ILE A 701 10.65 33.55 -7.20
CA ILE A 701 10.28 34.00 -8.54
C ILE A 701 9.05 34.89 -8.40
N GLU A 702 9.10 36.07 -9.00
CA GLU A 702 7.92 36.93 -9.18
C GLU A 702 7.45 36.81 -10.63
N LEU A 703 6.18 36.46 -10.82
CA LEU A 703 5.55 36.37 -12.13
C LEU A 703 4.31 37.25 -12.17
N SER A 704 4.03 37.79 -13.36
CA SER A 704 2.71 38.31 -13.69
C SER A 704 2.08 37.39 -14.73
N ALA A 705 0.86 36.94 -14.45
CA ALA A 705 0.09 36.14 -15.40
C ALA A 705 -0.10 36.95 -16.69
N PRO A 706 0.24 36.40 -17.87
CA PRO A 706 0.07 37.12 -19.12
C PRO A 706 -1.42 37.32 -19.41
N ASP A 707 -1.73 38.36 -20.19
CA ASP A 707 -3.07 38.53 -20.72
C ASP A 707 -3.39 37.40 -21.72
N VAL A 708 -4.42 36.62 -21.41
CA VAL A 708 -4.95 35.57 -22.29
C VAL A 708 -6.33 35.95 -22.79
N SER A 709 -6.68 35.54 -24.01
CA SER A 709 -8.02 35.77 -24.57
C SER A 709 -9.00 34.62 -24.31
N ALA A 710 -8.48 33.46 -23.91
CA ALA A 710 -9.21 32.24 -23.58
C ALA A 710 -8.41 31.47 -22.51
N PRO A 711 -9.03 30.55 -21.75
CA PRO A 711 -8.33 29.74 -20.76
C PRO A 711 -7.14 29.01 -21.37
N ALA A 712 -6.00 29.02 -20.68
CA ALA A 712 -4.78 28.39 -21.17
C ALA A 712 -4.03 27.67 -20.04
N LYS A 713 -3.44 26.51 -20.37
CA LYS A 713 -2.56 25.78 -19.46
C LYS A 713 -1.13 26.29 -19.62
N ALA A 714 -0.59 26.85 -18.55
CA ALA A 714 0.82 27.18 -18.41
C ALA A 714 1.53 26.16 -17.53
N THR A 715 2.84 26.05 -17.68
CA THR A 715 3.68 25.16 -16.88
C THR A 715 4.89 25.92 -16.37
N LEU A 716 5.13 25.85 -15.06
CA LEU A 716 6.40 26.21 -14.45
C LEU A 716 7.30 24.98 -14.48
N HIS A 717 8.41 25.05 -15.21
CA HIS A 717 9.45 24.04 -15.22
C HIS A 717 10.69 24.58 -14.50
N ALA A 718 11.28 23.80 -13.60
CA ALA A 718 12.53 24.14 -12.92
C ALA A 718 13.52 22.98 -13.00
N ALA A 719 14.77 23.27 -13.33
CA ALA A 719 15.84 22.29 -13.47
C ALA A 719 17.09 22.73 -12.70
N LEU A 720 17.51 21.88 -11.76
CA LEU A 720 18.79 21.97 -11.09
C LEU A 720 19.86 21.31 -11.96
N GLN A 721 20.99 21.98 -12.20
CA GLN A 721 22.03 21.55 -13.14
C GLN A 721 23.44 21.73 -12.57
N GLU A 722 24.29 20.72 -12.75
CA GLU A 722 25.74 20.78 -12.50
C GLU A 722 26.48 19.85 -13.47
N GLY A 723 27.23 20.43 -14.41
CA GLY A 723 27.86 19.66 -15.49
C GLY A 723 26.80 18.95 -16.34
N GLU A 724 26.87 17.61 -16.41
CA GLU A 724 25.90 16.77 -17.12
C GLU A 724 24.72 16.32 -16.23
N ARG A 725 24.81 16.51 -14.90
CA ARG A 725 23.72 16.14 -13.99
C ARG A 725 22.61 17.18 -14.10
N SER A 726 21.37 16.73 -14.34
CA SER A 726 20.19 17.57 -14.27
C SER A 726 19.04 16.85 -13.59
N VAL A 727 18.37 17.55 -12.67
CA VAL A 727 17.14 17.10 -12.02
C VAL A 727 16.10 18.18 -12.21
N SER A 728 14.92 17.81 -12.73
CA SER A 728 13.86 18.76 -13.03
C SER A 728 12.55 18.38 -12.38
N ASN A 729 11.74 19.40 -12.11
CA ASN A 729 10.35 19.25 -11.73
C ASN A 729 9.49 20.27 -12.50
N GLN A 730 8.20 20.02 -12.59
CA GLN A 730 7.26 20.89 -13.26
C GLN A 730 5.91 20.91 -12.57
N TRP A 731 5.22 22.04 -12.73
CA TRP A 731 3.89 22.25 -12.19
C TRP A 731 3.01 23.04 -13.14
N ASP A 732 1.77 22.57 -13.28
CA ASP A 732 0.79 23.21 -14.14
C ASP A 732 0.08 24.37 -13.43
N VAL A 733 -0.26 25.41 -14.18
CA VAL A 733 -0.99 26.59 -13.72
C VAL A 733 -2.00 26.95 -14.81
N TRP A 734 -3.26 27.11 -14.45
CA TRP A 734 -4.30 27.58 -15.36
C TRP A 734 -4.38 29.09 -15.37
N LEU A 735 -4.43 29.67 -16.57
CA LEU A 735 -4.59 31.09 -16.80
C LEU A 735 -5.98 31.35 -17.36
N PHE A 736 -6.71 32.30 -16.79
CA PHE A 736 -8.04 32.70 -17.23
C PHE A 736 -8.06 34.17 -17.66
N PRO A 737 -8.84 34.53 -18.69
CA PRO A 737 -9.07 35.91 -19.05
C PRO A 737 -9.89 36.64 -17.97
N ASP A 738 -9.79 37.97 -17.92
CA ASP A 738 -10.84 38.75 -17.26
C ASP A 738 -12.16 38.51 -18.00
N THR A 739 -13.17 38.03 -17.27
CA THR A 739 -14.38 37.48 -17.88
C THR A 739 -15.47 38.56 -17.95
N PRO A 740 -16.11 38.77 -19.12
CA PRO A 740 -17.24 39.68 -19.23
C PRO A 740 -18.41 39.28 -18.34
N ALA A 741 -19.26 40.25 -18.00
CA ALA A 741 -20.52 39.99 -17.31
C ALA A 741 -21.43 39.05 -18.15
N PRO A 742 -22.32 38.26 -17.50
CA PRO A 742 -23.30 37.45 -18.21
C PRO A 742 -24.19 38.27 -19.15
N PRO A 743 -24.83 37.65 -20.15
CA PRO A 743 -25.74 38.33 -21.09
C PRO A 743 -26.86 39.15 -20.40
N ASP A 744 -27.33 40.22 -21.07
CA ASP A 744 -28.33 41.16 -20.54
C ASP A 744 -29.72 40.53 -20.29
N ASP A 745 -29.99 39.34 -20.83
CA ASP A 745 -31.24 38.58 -20.69
C ASP A 745 -31.21 37.53 -19.56
N VAL A 746 -30.18 37.57 -18.71
CA VAL A 746 -30.04 36.76 -17.49
C VAL A 746 -30.58 37.51 -16.27
N ALA A 747 -31.39 36.84 -15.45
CA ALA A 747 -31.87 37.38 -14.17
C ALA A 747 -31.72 36.37 -13.03
N ILE A 748 -31.65 36.86 -11.79
CA ILE A 748 -31.67 36.01 -10.58
C ILE A 748 -33.11 35.91 -10.06
N TYR A 749 -33.59 34.68 -9.81
CA TYR A 749 -34.89 34.45 -9.18
C TYR A 749 -34.79 34.53 -7.66
N GLN A 750 -35.45 35.54 -7.10
CA GLN A 750 -35.41 35.91 -5.69
C GLN A 750 -33.98 36.22 -5.22
N ARG A 751 -33.83 36.70 -3.99
CA ARG A 751 -32.50 36.95 -3.43
C ARG A 751 -31.89 35.63 -2.92
N PRO A 752 -30.71 35.19 -3.41
CA PRO A 752 -30.03 34.00 -2.91
C PRO A 752 -29.61 34.16 -1.43
N GLN A 753 -29.53 33.05 -0.71
CA GLN A 753 -29.22 32.97 0.72
C GLN A 753 -28.34 31.77 1.10
N HIS A 754 -28.18 30.77 0.23
CA HIS A 754 -27.61 29.47 0.62
C HIS A 754 -26.51 28.96 -0.30
N THR A 755 -26.32 29.57 -1.47
CA THR A 755 -25.37 29.12 -2.50
C THR A 755 -24.47 30.25 -2.97
N TRP A 756 -23.47 29.91 -3.78
CA TRP A 756 -22.55 30.86 -4.43
C TRP A 756 -23.23 31.96 -5.25
N LEU A 757 -24.52 31.82 -5.59
CA LEU A 757 -25.29 32.87 -6.24
C LEU A 757 -25.32 34.18 -5.44
N GLU A 758 -25.08 34.16 -4.13
CA GLU A 758 -24.93 35.38 -3.33
C GLU A 758 -23.73 36.25 -3.74
N THR A 759 -22.74 35.65 -4.40
CA THR A 759 -21.53 36.32 -4.89
C THR A 759 -21.72 36.91 -6.30
N VAL A 760 -22.86 36.63 -6.95
CA VAL A 760 -23.17 37.14 -8.28
C VAL A 760 -23.74 38.56 -8.17
N ASP A 761 -22.89 39.53 -8.43
CA ASP A 761 -23.27 40.94 -8.46
C ASP A 761 -23.81 41.36 -9.84
N LYS A 762 -24.56 42.47 -9.88
CA LYS A 762 -24.96 43.22 -11.10
C LYS A 762 -26.04 42.59 -11.99
N LEU A 763 -26.61 41.45 -11.65
CA LEU A 763 -27.78 40.91 -12.37
C LEU A 763 -29.12 41.41 -11.78
N PRO A 764 -30.15 41.63 -12.61
CA PRO A 764 -31.48 41.99 -12.14
C PRO A 764 -32.12 40.85 -11.36
N THR A 765 -32.84 41.17 -10.28
CA THR A 765 -33.61 40.18 -9.51
C THR A 765 -35.09 40.22 -9.91
N VAL A 766 -35.68 39.05 -10.13
CA VAL A 766 -37.11 38.84 -10.41
C VAL A 766 -37.74 37.93 -9.36
N ASP A 767 -39.06 37.97 -9.20
CA ASP A 767 -39.82 37.13 -8.28
C ASP A 767 -41.00 36.45 -8.99
N ALA A 768 -41.77 35.62 -8.28
CA ALA A 768 -42.93 34.92 -8.84
C ALA A 768 -43.94 35.86 -9.52
N ALA A 769 -44.14 37.06 -8.96
CA ALA A 769 -45.12 38.02 -9.46
C ALA A 769 -44.65 38.76 -10.72
N THR A 770 -43.34 38.95 -10.85
CA THR A 770 -42.72 39.71 -11.95
C THR A 770 -42.17 38.83 -13.06
N LEU A 771 -41.85 37.56 -12.80
CA LEU A 771 -41.24 36.63 -13.77
C LEU A 771 -42.10 36.48 -15.03
N SER A 772 -43.42 36.29 -14.89
CA SER A 772 -44.32 36.17 -16.06
C SER A 772 -44.47 37.44 -16.88
N ALA A 773 -44.12 38.61 -16.33
CA ALA A 773 -44.21 39.91 -17.01
C ALA A 773 -42.89 40.33 -17.68
N SER A 774 -41.77 39.72 -17.29
CA SER A 774 -40.42 40.03 -17.76
C SER A 774 -40.13 39.40 -19.13
N ARG A 775 -40.55 40.09 -20.21
CA ARG A 775 -40.34 39.61 -21.59
C ARG A 775 -38.88 39.57 -22.07
N ASN A 776 -37.98 40.22 -21.34
CA ASN A 776 -36.56 40.30 -21.69
C ASN A 776 -35.71 39.24 -20.98
N VAL A 777 -36.28 38.48 -20.04
CA VAL A 777 -35.54 37.43 -19.31
C VAL A 777 -35.71 36.12 -20.05
N GLN A 778 -34.60 35.56 -20.55
CA GLN A 778 -34.57 34.25 -21.20
C GLN A 778 -33.89 33.20 -20.32
N VAL A 779 -32.94 33.63 -19.49
CA VAL A 779 -32.18 32.76 -18.58
C VAL A 779 -32.43 33.19 -17.14
N LEU A 780 -32.71 32.22 -16.28
CA LEU A 780 -32.99 32.42 -14.87
C LEU A 780 -31.97 31.66 -14.01
N LEU A 781 -31.19 32.38 -13.21
CA LEU A 781 -30.34 31.80 -12.17
C LEU A 781 -31.14 31.66 -10.88
N THR A 782 -31.08 30.50 -10.21
CA THR A 782 -31.78 30.33 -8.94
C THR A 782 -31.16 29.26 -8.07
N GLU A 783 -31.39 29.32 -6.75
CA GLU A 783 -31.14 28.22 -5.81
C GLU A 783 -32.45 27.56 -5.32
N ARG A 784 -33.62 28.07 -5.79
CA ARG A 784 -34.94 27.61 -5.35
C ARG A 784 -35.84 27.37 -6.56
N VAL A 785 -36.46 26.19 -6.61
CA VAL A 785 -37.43 25.83 -7.63
C VAL A 785 -38.83 25.79 -7.02
N ASP A 786 -39.70 26.68 -7.51
CA ASP A 786 -41.14 26.63 -7.25
C ASP A 786 -41.93 26.51 -8.56
N GLN A 787 -43.26 26.50 -8.48
CA GLN A 787 -44.11 26.33 -9.65
C GLN A 787 -43.89 27.41 -10.72
N SER A 788 -43.55 28.64 -10.32
CA SER A 788 -43.31 29.76 -11.24
C SER A 788 -42.05 29.53 -12.08
N VAL A 789 -40.99 28.99 -11.46
CA VAL A 789 -39.75 28.61 -12.16
C VAL A 789 -40.01 27.46 -13.14
N ILE A 790 -40.79 26.46 -12.72
CA ILE A 790 -41.18 25.33 -13.57
C ILE A 790 -42.01 25.79 -14.78
N ASP A 791 -42.96 26.69 -14.57
CA ASP A 791 -43.81 27.21 -15.65
C ASP A 791 -43.00 28.09 -16.62
N PHE A 792 -42.06 28.88 -16.12
CA PHE A 792 -41.09 29.63 -16.93
C PHE A 792 -40.29 28.69 -17.84
N ALA A 793 -39.72 27.62 -17.29
CA ALA A 793 -38.99 26.62 -18.08
C ALA A 793 -39.89 25.94 -19.12
N ARG A 794 -41.10 25.49 -18.74
CA ARG A 794 -42.03 24.84 -19.67
C ARG A 794 -42.38 25.69 -20.89
N LEU A 795 -42.44 27.00 -20.72
CA LEU A 795 -42.75 27.99 -21.77
C LEU A 795 -41.56 28.35 -22.67
N GLY A 796 -40.40 27.74 -22.47
CA GLY A 796 -39.20 27.97 -23.30
C GLY A 796 -38.06 28.69 -22.58
N GLY A 797 -38.28 29.14 -21.34
CA GLY A 797 -37.24 29.73 -20.51
C GLY A 797 -36.16 28.72 -20.12
N ARG A 798 -34.98 29.23 -19.78
CA ARG A 798 -33.80 28.42 -19.44
C ARG A 798 -33.44 28.69 -17.99
N VAL A 799 -33.23 27.64 -17.21
CA VAL A 799 -32.95 27.77 -15.78
C VAL A 799 -31.57 27.21 -15.49
N ILE A 800 -30.75 27.93 -14.74
CA ILE A 800 -29.52 27.40 -14.13
C ILE A 800 -29.77 27.36 -12.62
N LEU A 801 -29.86 26.15 -12.08
CA LEU A 801 -30.10 25.88 -10.68
C LEU A 801 -28.76 25.68 -9.97
N ALA A 802 -28.41 26.59 -9.06
CA ALA A 802 -27.38 26.36 -8.05
C ALA A 802 -27.93 25.39 -7.00
N ALA A 803 -27.33 24.21 -6.89
CA ALA A 803 -27.82 23.15 -6.04
C ALA A 803 -27.60 23.47 -4.55
N SER A 804 -28.67 23.70 -3.80
CA SER A 804 -28.67 23.77 -2.32
C SER A 804 -28.68 22.39 -1.65
N GLU A 805 -28.61 22.33 -0.32
CA GLU A 805 -28.52 21.10 0.49
C GLU A 805 -29.61 20.06 0.16
N GLY A 806 -30.83 20.51 -0.17
CA GLY A 806 -31.92 19.60 -0.55
C GLY A 806 -31.73 18.86 -1.88
N HIS A 807 -30.85 19.35 -2.77
CA HIS A 807 -30.61 18.81 -4.10
C HIS A 807 -29.42 17.85 -4.16
N VAL A 808 -28.53 17.94 -3.17
CA VAL A 808 -27.26 17.25 -3.11
C VAL A 808 -27.28 16.19 -2.01
N ARG A 809 -26.29 15.31 -1.99
CA ARG A 809 -26.12 14.41 -0.87
C ARG A 809 -25.56 15.16 0.34
N THR A 810 -26.13 14.97 1.53
CA THR A 810 -25.61 15.57 2.77
C THR A 810 -24.18 15.08 3.05
N PHE A 811 -23.22 16.00 3.07
CA PHE A 811 -21.82 15.71 3.38
C PHE A 811 -21.63 15.43 4.87
N ARG A 812 -21.16 14.24 5.25
CA ARG A 812 -20.70 13.96 6.63
C ARG A 812 -19.19 14.15 6.69
N ALA A 813 -18.74 15.25 7.30
CA ALA A 813 -17.33 15.53 7.56
C ALA A 813 -16.63 14.55 8.55
N LYS A 814 -17.19 13.37 8.79
CA LYS A 814 -16.86 12.54 9.94
C LYS A 814 -15.70 11.59 9.62
N LEU A 815 -14.49 12.13 9.49
CA LEU A 815 -13.26 11.34 9.48
C LEU A 815 -12.02 12.02 10.10
N GLY A 816 -12.16 13.03 10.97
CA GLY A 816 -11.02 13.55 11.76
C GLY A 816 -9.83 14.13 10.98
N LEU A 817 -9.95 14.25 9.65
CA LEU A 817 -8.95 14.78 8.72
C LEU A 817 -9.17 16.26 8.44
N THR A 818 -9.52 17.02 9.48
CA THR A 818 -10.09 18.39 9.44
C THR A 818 -9.16 19.48 8.95
N ASP A 819 -7.88 19.17 8.73
CA ASP A 819 -6.85 20.20 8.59
C ASP A 819 -6.40 20.43 7.13
N ALA A 820 -7.04 19.79 6.14
CA ALA A 820 -6.79 20.05 4.71
C ALA A 820 -8.04 19.80 3.83
N PHE A 821 -8.22 20.60 2.78
CA PHE A 821 -9.18 20.32 1.71
C PHE A 821 -8.64 19.22 0.77
N TYR A 822 -9.51 18.38 0.22
CA TYR A 822 -9.11 17.32 -0.70
C TYR A 822 -9.85 17.45 -2.04
N PHE A 823 -9.12 17.20 -3.12
CA PHE A 823 -9.66 16.92 -4.45
C PHE A 823 -10.27 15.50 -4.48
N PHE A 824 -9.68 14.60 -3.68
CA PHE A 824 -9.99 13.17 -3.55
C PHE A 824 -10.51 12.81 -2.15
N THR A 825 -11.49 11.93 -2.02
CA THR A 825 -11.98 11.54 -0.67
C THR A 825 -11.15 10.38 -0.11
N PRO A 826 -10.91 10.28 1.21
CA PRO A 826 -10.01 9.26 1.78
C PRO A 826 -10.43 7.82 1.40
N PRO A 827 -9.49 6.86 1.52
CA PRO A 827 -9.61 5.52 0.94
C PRO A 827 -10.81 4.73 1.48
N ALA A 828 -11.08 3.63 0.79
CA ALA A 828 -12.05 2.58 1.08
C ALA A 828 -11.92 1.88 2.47
N ASN A 829 -11.22 2.43 3.46
CA ASN A 829 -10.90 1.77 4.73
C ASN A 829 -11.72 2.24 5.94
N TYR A 830 -12.58 3.25 5.78
CA TYR A 830 -13.34 3.81 6.89
C TYR A 830 -14.85 3.86 6.57
N PRO A 831 -15.70 3.13 7.32
CA PRO A 831 -17.14 3.31 7.25
C PRO A 831 -17.53 4.70 7.80
N THR A 832 -18.51 5.42 7.23
CA THR A 832 -19.44 5.06 6.15
C THR A 832 -18.98 5.63 4.80
N TYR A 833 -18.80 4.74 3.81
CA TYR A 833 -18.43 4.92 2.40
C TYR A 833 -19.34 5.82 1.55
N GLU A 834 -19.82 6.92 2.12
CA GLU A 834 -20.99 7.60 1.62
C GLU A 834 -20.70 8.92 0.93
N ASP A 835 -19.64 9.65 1.29
CA ASP A 835 -19.57 11.06 0.90
C ASP A 835 -18.35 11.43 0.06
N GLY A 836 -17.75 10.43 -0.60
CA GLY A 836 -16.53 10.61 -1.39
C GLY A 836 -16.62 10.44 -2.90
N GLN A 837 -15.76 11.16 -3.62
CA GLN A 837 -15.51 10.99 -5.05
C GLN A 837 -14.13 10.39 -5.32
N ASP A 838 -14.10 9.37 -6.18
CA ASP A 838 -12.89 8.70 -6.65
C ASP A 838 -12.40 9.30 -7.99
N GLY A 839 -13.11 10.28 -8.55
CA GLY A 839 -12.78 10.94 -9.81
C GLY A 839 -14.00 11.51 -10.53
N THR A 840 -13.79 12.08 -11.71
CA THR A 840 -14.84 12.66 -12.56
C THR A 840 -14.69 12.24 -14.01
N ILE A 841 -15.80 12.31 -14.76
CA ILE A 841 -15.84 12.16 -16.21
C ILE A 841 -16.59 13.36 -16.76
N ILE A 842 -15.95 14.09 -17.67
CA ILE A 842 -16.52 15.31 -18.25
C ILE A 842 -16.78 15.08 -19.74
N ALA A 843 -18.03 15.23 -20.16
CA ALA A 843 -18.44 15.12 -21.55
C ALA A 843 -18.10 16.40 -22.32
N ASP A 844 -17.71 16.25 -23.58
CA ASP A 844 -17.62 17.37 -24.52
C ASP A 844 -19.03 17.91 -24.78
N HIS A 845 -19.38 19.02 -24.12
CA HIS A 845 -20.74 19.56 -24.13
C HIS A 845 -20.74 21.08 -24.40
N PRO A 846 -21.65 21.60 -25.26
CA PRO A 846 -21.69 23.03 -25.59
C PRO A 846 -21.79 23.98 -24.39
N ALA A 847 -22.43 23.54 -23.30
CA ALA A 847 -22.53 24.32 -22.05
C ALA A 847 -21.18 24.67 -21.41
N LEU A 848 -20.13 23.89 -21.68
CA LEU A 848 -18.78 24.19 -21.19
C LEU A 848 -18.04 25.16 -22.11
N GLY A 849 -18.51 25.39 -23.34
CA GLY A 849 -17.85 26.24 -24.32
C GLY A 849 -16.40 25.80 -24.58
N ASP A 850 -15.46 26.72 -24.35
CA ASP A 850 -14.01 26.49 -24.37
C ASP A 850 -13.40 26.34 -22.96
N PHE A 851 -14.22 26.12 -21.92
CA PHE A 851 -13.72 25.78 -20.60
C PHE A 851 -12.90 24.47 -20.68
N PRO A 852 -11.64 24.45 -20.21
CA PRO A 852 -10.77 23.30 -20.44
C PRO A 852 -11.14 22.14 -19.52
N HIS A 853 -11.12 20.90 -20.01
CA HIS A 853 -11.34 19.72 -19.16
C HIS A 853 -10.65 18.41 -19.56
N GLU A 854 -10.13 18.19 -20.78
CA GLU A 854 -9.49 16.90 -21.18
C GLU A 854 -10.27 15.61 -20.76
N GLY A 855 -11.58 15.72 -20.56
CA GLY A 855 -12.45 14.66 -20.05
C GLY A 855 -12.46 14.41 -18.52
N PHE A 856 -11.81 15.23 -17.70
CA PHE A 856 -11.77 15.10 -16.23
C PHE A 856 -11.61 16.45 -15.49
N ALA A 857 -11.93 16.47 -14.20
CA ALA A 857 -11.71 17.64 -13.35
C ALA A 857 -10.22 17.73 -12.95
N ASP A 858 -9.44 18.56 -13.65
CA ASP A 858 -8.07 18.95 -13.31
C ASP A 858 -8.08 20.17 -12.35
N LEU A 859 -6.91 20.73 -12.01
CA LEU A 859 -6.70 21.80 -11.01
C LEU A 859 -7.66 23.00 -11.10
N GLN A 860 -8.09 23.39 -12.29
CA GLN A 860 -9.10 24.44 -12.53
C GLN A 860 -10.50 24.11 -11.99
N PHE A 861 -10.76 22.90 -11.52
CA PHE A 861 -12.01 22.54 -10.84
C PHE A 861 -11.85 22.48 -9.32
N PHE A 862 -10.63 22.46 -8.78
CA PHE A 862 -10.36 22.20 -7.35
C PHE A 862 -11.21 23.06 -6.42
N ARG A 863 -11.15 24.39 -6.61
CA ARG A 863 -11.84 25.36 -5.77
C ARG A 863 -13.36 25.25 -5.87
N MET A 864 -13.87 24.79 -7.03
CA MET A 864 -15.30 24.61 -7.28
C MET A 864 -15.87 23.31 -6.69
N ILE A 865 -15.03 22.31 -6.38
CA ILE A 865 -15.50 20.98 -5.92
C ILE A 865 -15.14 20.66 -4.48
N ARG A 866 -14.05 21.21 -3.93
CA ARG A 866 -13.47 20.81 -2.62
C ARG A 866 -14.42 20.88 -1.42
N SER A 867 -15.45 21.72 -1.52
CA SER A 867 -16.49 21.91 -0.49
C SER A 867 -17.90 21.72 -1.04
N ALA A 868 -18.02 21.22 -2.27
CA ALA A 868 -19.28 21.13 -2.99
C ALA A 868 -19.69 19.66 -3.12
N PRO A 869 -20.77 19.22 -2.46
CA PRO A 869 -21.28 17.86 -2.61
C PRO A 869 -21.98 17.68 -3.97
N PRO A 870 -21.88 16.50 -4.60
CA PRO A 870 -22.50 16.26 -5.89
C PRO A 870 -24.03 16.04 -5.79
N LEU A 871 -24.70 16.22 -6.93
CA LEU A 871 -26.11 15.88 -7.13
C LEU A 871 -26.33 14.36 -7.04
N ASP A 872 -27.40 13.95 -6.36
CA ASP A 872 -27.91 12.58 -6.41
C ASP A 872 -28.91 12.46 -7.58
N LEU A 873 -28.42 12.04 -8.75
CA LEU A 873 -29.26 11.95 -9.95
C LEU A 873 -30.40 10.96 -9.78
N GLU A 874 -30.18 9.84 -9.10
CA GLU A 874 -31.24 8.85 -8.87
C GLU A 874 -32.25 9.37 -7.84
N GLY A 875 -31.77 10.02 -6.76
CA GLY A 875 -32.60 10.69 -5.78
C GLY A 875 -33.55 11.73 -6.39
N LEU A 876 -33.07 12.48 -7.38
CA LEU A 876 -33.84 13.49 -8.13
C LEU A 876 -34.61 12.92 -9.35
N ARG A 877 -34.43 11.64 -9.68
CA ARG A 877 -34.99 10.98 -10.89
C ARG A 877 -34.51 11.59 -12.21
N LEU A 878 -33.22 11.92 -12.26
CA LEU A 878 -32.47 12.51 -13.38
C LEU A 878 -31.33 11.59 -13.82
N ASN A 879 -31.57 10.28 -13.91
CA ASN A 879 -30.54 9.25 -14.19
C ASN A 879 -30.78 8.48 -15.51
N GLN A 880 -31.44 9.12 -16.48
CA GLN A 880 -31.77 8.49 -17.77
C GLN A 880 -30.65 8.57 -18.82
N GLY A 881 -29.65 9.41 -18.59
CA GLY A 881 -28.53 9.65 -19.49
C GLY A 881 -27.26 10.00 -18.73
N ASP A 882 -26.19 10.28 -19.48
CA ASP A 882 -24.96 10.77 -18.89
C ASP A 882 -25.08 12.26 -18.55
N PRO A 883 -24.56 12.72 -17.40
CA PRO A 883 -24.47 14.13 -17.05
C PRO A 883 -23.24 14.77 -17.73
N ILE A 884 -23.19 16.09 -17.75
CA ILE A 884 -22.08 16.86 -18.34
C ILE A 884 -20.79 16.63 -17.54
N ILE A 885 -20.89 16.72 -16.21
CA ILE A 885 -19.79 16.39 -15.28
C ILE A 885 -20.27 15.29 -14.35
N ARG A 886 -19.88 14.05 -14.63
CA ARG A 886 -20.16 12.88 -13.81
C ARG A 886 -19.16 12.76 -12.67
N VAL A 887 -19.63 12.36 -11.50
CA VAL A 887 -18.80 12.05 -10.33
C VAL A 887 -18.76 10.54 -10.11
N MET A 888 -17.56 9.99 -9.95
CA MET A 888 -17.34 8.58 -9.65
C MET A 888 -17.47 8.38 -8.14
N HIS A 889 -18.57 7.77 -7.71
CA HIS A 889 -18.74 7.34 -6.33
C HIS A 889 -17.90 6.09 -6.04
N CYS A 890 -17.78 5.70 -4.77
CA CYS A 890 -17.06 4.47 -4.39
C CYS A 890 -17.60 3.24 -5.12
N TYR A 891 -16.69 2.38 -5.59
CA TYR A 891 -17.00 1.27 -6.50
C TYR A 891 -17.98 0.20 -5.96
N PRO A 892 -18.12 -0.08 -4.64
CA PRO A 892 -19.12 -1.04 -4.16
C PRO A 892 -20.57 -0.53 -4.30
N LEU A 893 -20.73 0.79 -4.41
CA LEU A 893 -22.02 1.46 -4.48
C LEU A 893 -22.31 2.06 -5.86
N SER A 894 -21.32 2.66 -6.53
CA SER A 894 -21.43 3.23 -7.88
C SER A 894 -22.67 4.09 -8.12
N ARG A 895 -23.04 4.93 -7.15
CA ARG A 895 -24.21 5.81 -7.27
C ARG A 895 -24.05 6.77 -8.45
N PRO A 896 -25.12 7.08 -9.19
CA PRO A 896 -25.07 8.03 -10.30
C PRO A 896 -25.03 9.45 -9.76
N LEU A 897 -23.83 9.99 -9.59
CA LEU A 897 -23.60 11.34 -9.08
C LEU A 897 -23.10 12.29 -10.18
N ALA A 898 -23.36 13.58 -10.01
CA ALA A 898 -22.93 14.62 -10.97
C ALA A 898 -22.69 15.98 -10.32
N TYR A 899 -21.77 16.76 -10.90
CA TYR A 899 -21.64 18.18 -10.59
C TYR A 899 -22.43 19.07 -11.55
N LEU A 900 -22.63 18.62 -12.78
CA LEU A 900 -23.30 19.41 -13.81
C LEU A 900 -24.12 18.52 -14.73
N THR A 901 -25.38 18.85 -14.94
CA THR A 901 -26.25 18.16 -15.91
C THR A 901 -27.30 19.09 -16.49
N GLU A 902 -27.72 18.87 -17.74
CA GLU A 902 -28.80 19.61 -18.40
C GLU A 902 -29.97 18.68 -18.70
N CYS A 903 -31.19 19.11 -18.34
CA CYS A 903 -32.42 18.38 -18.63
C CYS A 903 -33.44 19.26 -19.37
N SER A 904 -34.20 18.69 -20.30
CA SER A 904 -35.33 19.37 -20.93
C SER A 904 -36.55 19.41 -20.02
N LEU A 905 -37.32 20.50 -20.13
CA LEU A 905 -38.59 20.66 -19.44
C LEU A 905 -39.54 21.50 -20.30
N GLY A 906 -40.50 20.84 -20.97
CA GLY A 906 -41.37 21.49 -21.95
C GLY A 906 -40.57 22.03 -23.14
N ALA A 907 -40.74 23.30 -23.48
CA ALA A 907 -39.93 23.96 -24.52
C ALA A 907 -38.57 24.47 -24.01
N GLY A 908 -38.37 24.48 -22.68
CA GLY A 908 -37.18 24.97 -22.00
C GLY A 908 -36.24 23.88 -21.51
N SER A 909 -35.28 24.26 -20.67
CA SER A 909 -34.30 23.36 -20.05
C SER A 909 -33.86 23.88 -18.69
N VAL A 910 -33.34 22.98 -17.87
CA VAL A 910 -32.80 23.23 -16.54
C VAL A 910 -31.38 22.64 -16.49
N ILE A 911 -30.40 23.49 -16.24
CA ILE A 911 -29.02 23.13 -15.95
C ILE A 911 -28.88 23.06 -14.44
N PHE A 912 -28.57 21.89 -13.90
CA PHE A 912 -28.30 21.67 -12.49
C PHE A 912 -26.81 21.79 -12.24
N CYS A 913 -26.40 22.73 -11.39
CA CYS A 913 -25.00 23.01 -11.07
C CYS A 913 -24.76 22.84 -9.57
N ALA A 914 -24.03 21.79 -9.20
CA ALA A 914 -23.54 21.57 -7.85
C ALA A 914 -22.09 22.00 -7.65
N LEU A 915 -21.47 22.65 -8.65
CA LEU A 915 -20.18 23.32 -8.47
C LEU A 915 -20.35 24.59 -7.64
N ASP A 916 -19.36 24.91 -6.81
CA ASP A 916 -19.23 26.22 -6.17
C ASP A 916 -18.69 27.25 -7.16
N LEU A 917 -19.59 27.99 -7.82
CA LEU A 917 -19.21 29.06 -8.75
C LEU A 917 -19.03 30.40 -8.03
N ASN A 918 -18.27 30.44 -6.94
CA ASN A 918 -17.94 31.68 -6.24
C ASN A 918 -17.23 32.69 -7.17
N GLN A 919 -17.81 33.87 -7.35
CA GLN A 919 -17.34 34.86 -8.32
C GLN A 919 -16.01 35.53 -7.94
N SER A 920 -15.44 35.25 -6.77
CA SER A 920 -14.05 35.62 -6.47
C SER A 920 -13.03 34.82 -7.28
N PHE A 921 -13.37 33.62 -7.75
CA PHE A 921 -12.47 32.76 -8.51
C PHE A 921 -12.64 32.95 -10.03
N PRO A 922 -11.56 33.15 -10.80
CA PRO A 922 -11.66 33.40 -12.25
C PRO A 922 -12.28 32.25 -13.05
N GLU A 923 -11.94 31.01 -12.74
CA GLU A 923 -12.51 29.81 -13.35
C GLU A 923 -14.03 29.72 -13.14
N ALA A 924 -14.50 30.09 -11.94
CA ALA A 924 -15.91 30.06 -11.60
C ALA A 924 -16.70 31.14 -12.33
N ARG A 925 -16.13 32.36 -12.43
CA ARG A 925 -16.69 33.43 -13.27
C ARG A 925 -16.77 33.00 -14.73
N TYR A 926 -15.68 32.44 -15.25
CA TYR A 926 -15.60 32.01 -16.64
C TYR A 926 -16.62 30.92 -16.96
N LEU A 927 -16.70 29.88 -16.14
CA LEU A 927 -17.66 28.79 -16.32
C LEU A 927 -19.11 29.29 -16.21
N LEU A 928 -19.42 30.18 -15.27
CA LEU A 928 -20.76 30.77 -15.19
C LEU A 928 -21.13 31.52 -16.47
N THR A 929 -20.20 32.30 -17.03
CA THR A 929 -20.42 33.01 -18.30
C THR A 929 -20.66 32.05 -19.46
N GLN A 930 -19.94 30.93 -19.54
CA GLN A 930 -20.18 29.88 -20.55
C GLN A 930 -21.57 29.25 -20.39
N LEU A 931 -21.95 28.87 -19.16
CA LEU A 931 -23.26 28.31 -18.87
C LEU A 931 -24.40 29.27 -19.25
N CYS A 932 -24.28 30.55 -18.88
CA CYS A 932 -25.25 31.59 -19.23
C CYS A 932 -25.32 31.82 -20.74
N THR A 933 -24.18 31.83 -21.44
CA THR A 933 -24.12 32.02 -22.89
C THR A 933 -24.78 30.86 -23.63
N HIS A 934 -24.50 29.62 -23.23
CA HIS A 934 -25.16 28.43 -23.74
C HIS A 934 -26.66 28.47 -23.47
N ALA A 935 -27.08 28.82 -22.26
CA ALA A 935 -28.50 28.94 -21.95
C ALA A 935 -29.19 30.01 -22.81
N ALA A 936 -28.57 31.17 -23.04
CA ALA A 936 -29.17 32.27 -23.78
C ALA A 936 -29.20 32.04 -25.31
N THR A 937 -28.17 31.39 -25.87
CA THR A 937 -27.95 31.35 -27.33
C THR A 937 -27.94 29.94 -27.92
N GLY A 938 -27.75 28.92 -27.09
CA GLY A 938 -27.64 27.54 -27.50
C GLY A 938 -28.99 26.92 -27.89
N THR A 939 -28.95 26.00 -28.85
CA THR A 939 -30.03 25.02 -28.94
C THR A 939 -29.83 24.07 -27.76
N PRO A 940 -30.86 23.81 -26.96
CA PRO A 940 -30.74 22.85 -25.87
C PRO A 940 -30.23 21.53 -26.44
N ASP A 941 -29.20 20.98 -25.81
CA ASP A 941 -28.74 19.62 -26.05
C ASP A 941 -28.99 18.78 -24.78
N PRO A 942 -30.26 18.70 -24.33
CA PRO A 942 -30.59 18.09 -23.05
C PRO A 942 -30.31 16.59 -23.14
N MET A 943 -29.36 16.12 -22.34
CA MET A 943 -29.05 14.70 -22.26
C MET A 943 -30.19 13.88 -21.63
N MET A 944 -31.14 14.55 -20.95
CA MET A 944 -32.23 13.94 -20.18
C MET A 944 -33.53 14.76 -20.27
N GLU A 945 -34.67 14.10 -20.12
CA GLU A 945 -35.99 14.76 -20.03
C GLU A 945 -36.55 14.68 -18.60
N MET A 946 -36.98 15.82 -18.04
CA MET A 946 -37.55 15.86 -16.70
C MET A 946 -38.96 15.28 -16.67
N SER A 947 -39.12 14.14 -16.00
CA SER A 947 -40.45 13.58 -15.70
C SER A 947 -41.24 14.47 -14.71
N ALA A 948 -42.58 14.36 -14.72
CA ALA A 948 -43.42 15.05 -13.73
C ALA A 948 -43.03 14.71 -12.28
N ALA A 949 -42.62 13.47 -12.01
CA ALA A 949 -42.16 13.07 -10.70
C ALA A 949 -40.80 13.68 -10.32
N ALA A 950 -39.92 13.92 -11.29
CA ALA A 950 -38.66 14.64 -11.06
C ALA A 950 -38.94 16.11 -10.72
N VAL A 951 -39.89 16.74 -11.41
CA VAL A 951 -40.36 18.11 -11.10
C VAL A 951 -40.90 18.20 -9.67
N ASP A 952 -41.79 17.30 -9.26
CA ASP A 952 -42.35 17.31 -7.90
C ASP A 952 -41.27 17.14 -6.83
N ARG A 953 -40.30 16.23 -7.07
CA ARG A 953 -39.15 16.04 -6.19
C ARG A 953 -38.27 17.27 -6.11
N LEU A 954 -38.02 17.92 -7.25
CA LEU A 954 -37.21 19.13 -7.32
C LEU A 954 -37.84 20.28 -6.51
N ILE A 955 -39.13 20.53 -6.67
CA ILE A 955 -39.86 21.54 -5.88
C ILE A 955 -39.80 21.20 -4.39
N HIS A 956 -39.88 19.92 -4.02
CA HIS A 956 -39.80 19.50 -2.63
C HIS A 956 -38.39 19.70 -2.06
N ALA A 957 -37.36 19.30 -2.80
CA ALA A 957 -35.95 19.46 -2.44
C ALA A 957 -35.58 20.93 -2.20
N SER A 958 -36.05 21.84 -3.06
CA SER A 958 -35.83 23.28 -2.93
C SER A 958 -36.47 23.94 -1.68
N ARG A 959 -37.27 23.21 -0.89
CA ARG A 959 -37.83 23.71 0.39
C ARG A 959 -36.92 23.43 1.59
N ILE A 960 -35.94 22.55 1.41
CA ILE A 960 -34.92 22.27 2.42
C ILE A 960 -33.94 23.44 2.34
N PRO A 961 -33.75 24.20 3.45
CA PRO A 961 -32.88 25.37 3.48
C PRO A 961 -31.47 25.07 2.99
#